data_AF-A0A365R0Z4-F1
#
_entry.id   AF-A0A365R0Z4-F1
#
_cell.length_a   1.000
_cell.length_b   1.000
_cell.length_c   1.000
_cell.angle_alpha   90.00
_cell.angle_beta   90.00
_cell.angle_gamma   90.00
#
_symmetry.space_group_name_H-M   'P 1'
#
loop_
_entity.id
_entity.type
_entity.pdbx_description
1 polymer ?
#
loop_
_entity_poly.entity_id
_entity_poly.type
_entity_poly.pdbx_seq_one_letter_code
_entity_poly.pdbx_strand_id
1 'polypeptide(L)'
;MSFRFASADRPDVAIVTPEEQDAIMRRLHDDDGMSCCKTLHVGIFFDGTRNNADRDRAGGKHSNVARLFDVFPRDKYHSAIYVAGVGTPFVDEVGDQGVGLQAAAGAATGWAGEGRINWALLQIHNVVHAHAFGNSLSAALGKSDKALAKAVSVDLNFKGIDLGGTPPKPGSLGDINARGSSSAGALKLMAAEQNGIELTWDRDTIWAQLKGEVDTANWTATMRAWDDKRRAALRARCAQLKERVGDLLVKGKPKLQRIRLYVFGFSRGAAEARTFSNWLNDALDADFSLCGVPVSYDFLGLFDTVASVGIAQSTAATLFDGHGGWGRKELMRVPYSVRRCVHMVAAHEPRGSFPLDLIDASIDGREEIVYPGVHSDVGGGYGPGEQGRGTGDADKLSQIPLLDMYREARKAGVPLDINGPGVAAEAAAAFAISPALKRAFSAYVRTSADYYYAREHGTPGLMRAHYGLYLRWRKMRLDNLRTQPSFLAAKAAYPQDAVDLDSANEELRLEWHDLLECEKQGGPTVGRYAGNAVSKKLTQNPKAAAVISPAVLPIVQGLQSALPLVGPVVRASAKRAEDFFQLQLDEKWQQWLEVRGDWNMGPPEAPISALYDNFMHDSRAWFKPLGDDDDVWNYNQIKALKTRQAEFEREHAAWRKRRQLGQPGPSQIMQVMGASALGLGPGVSAVQEPEPRSPLSARQADILKRYDAAQQAAQKARAAKDANAPTDSAVLTDPNVTGGLALQDSGREFSFVWGYLRWRTVYVNGVRWDAPHVPSVQEEMEAQRKMLQYKVNMNGIFPQ
;
A
#
# COMPACT_ATOMS: atom_id res chain seq x y z
N MET A 1 -12.79 -17.91 20.69
CA MET A 1 -12.10 -17.02 19.73
C MET A 1 -10.77 -16.65 20.35
N SER A 2 -9.66 -16.90 19.66
CA SER A 2 -8.33 -16.58 20.15
C SER A 2 -7.87 -15.25 19.55
N PHE A 3 -8.10 -14.17 20.29
CA PHE A 3 -7.58 -12.86 19.94
C PHE A 3 -7.12 -12.13 21.20
N ARG A 4 -6.13 -11.25 21.07
CA ARG A 4 -5.60 -10.47 22.21
C ARG A 4 -4.87 -9.21 21.76
N PHE A 5 -4.63 -8.33 22.73
CA PHE A 5 -3.62 -7.28 22.56
C PHE A 5 -2.22 -7.84 22.77
N ALA A 6 -1.22 -7.25 22.13
CA ALA A 6 0.19 -7.61 22.32
C ALA A 6 0.61 -7.49 23.80
N SER A 7 1.44 -8.42 24.26
CA SER A 7 1.88 -8.48 25.66
C SER A 7 2.91 -7.40 25.99
N ALA A 8 2.96 -6.99 27.26
CA ALA A 8 3.92 -6.01 27.74
C ALA A 8 5.34 -6.58 27.85
N ASP A 9 5.47 -7.86 28.25
CA ASP A 9 6.76 -8.48 28.54
C ASP A 9 7.40 -9.05 27.28
N ARG A 10 8.70 -8.77 27.10
CA ARG A 10 9.50 -9.20 25.95
C ARG A 10 10.94 -9.53 26.33
N PRO A 11 11.25 -10.81 26.57
CA PRO A 11 12.64 -11.25 26.68
C PRO A 11 13.41 -10.91 25.40
N ASP A 12 14.71 -10.63 25.53
CA ASP A 12 15.58 -10.39 24.37
C ASP A 12 15.56 -11.57 23.39
N VAL A 13 15.72 -11.30 22.09
CA VAL A 13 15.70 -12.34 21.05
C VAL A 13 16.74 -13.45 21.28
N ALA A 14 17.84 -13.12 21.95
CA ALA A 14 18.87 -14.10 22.33
C ALA A 14 18.41 -15.08 23.44
N ILE A 15 17.34 -14.76 24.17
CA ILE A 15 16.78 -15.60 25.23
C ILE A 15 15.68 -16.49 24.65
N VAL A 16 15.99 -17.79 24.55
CA VAL A 16 15.03 -18.84 24.20
C VAL A 16 14.16 -19.13 25.42
N THR A 17 12.83 -19.01 25.31
CA THR A 17 11.94 -19.33 26.44
C THR A 17 11.76 -20.84 26.60
N PRO A 18 11.29 -21.32 27.77
CA PRO A 18 10.97 -22.74 27.96
C PRO A 18 10.00 -23.27 26.90
N GLU A 19 8.97 -22.53 26.51
CA GLU A 19 8.01 -22.97 25.50
C GLU A 19 8.64 -23.10 24.11
N GLU A 20 9.54 -22.17 23.76
CA GLU A 20 10.33 -22.26 22.53
C GLU A 20 11.26 -23.47 22.58
N GLN A 21 11.95 -23.68 23.70
CA GLN A 21 12.85 -24.81 23.88
C GLN A 21 12.11 -26.14 23.79
N ASP A 22 10.96 -26.28 24.43
CA ASP A 22 10.12 -27.47 24.36
C ASP A 22 9.58 -27.72 22.95
N ALA A 23 9.20 -26.67 22.22
CA ALA A 23 8.79 -26.80 20.82
C ALA A 23 9.95 -27.24 19.91
N ILE A 24 11.14 -26.67 20.10
CA ILE A 24 12.34 -27.02 19.34
C ILE A 24 12.74 -28.47 19.61
N MET A 25 12.73 -28.90 20.87
CA MET A 25 13.08 -30.28 21.24
C MET A 25 12.07 -31.29 20.70
N ARG A 26 10.76 -30.98 20.77
CA ARG A 26 9.71 -31.80 20.15
C ARG A 26 9.91 -31.91 18.63
N ARG A 27 10.14 -30.79 17.95
CA ARG A 27 10.43 -30.77 16.51
C ARG A 27 11.65 -31.62 16.16
N LEU A 28 12.77 -31.43 16.86
CA LEU A 28 14.00 -32.21 16.62
C LEU A 28 13.78 -33.70 16.82
N HIS A 29 12.98 -34.09 17.82
CA HIS A 29 12.58 -35.48 18.02
C HIS A 29 11.73 -36.01 16.85
N ASP A 30 10.73 -35.24 16.41
CA ASP A 30 9.80 -35.61 15.34
C ASP A 30 10.44 -35.63 13.94
N ASP A 31 11.47 -34.81 13.71
CA ASP A 31 12.11 -34.63 12.40
C ASP A 31 13.42 -35.42 12.24
N ASP A 32 14.20 -35.55 13.32
CA ASP A 32 15.57 -36.07 13.30
C ASP A 32 15.82 -37.18 14.33
N GLY A 33 14.80 -37.62 15.07
CA GLY A 33 14.92 -38.60 16.15
C GLY A 33 15.41 -40.00 15.74
N MET A 34 15.51 -40.30 14.44
CA MET A 34 16.11 -41.53 13.91
C MET A 34 17.13 -41.21 12.82
N SER A 35 18.37 -41.68 12.96
CA SER A 35 19.51 -41.38 12.06
C SER A 35 19.30 -41.76 10.58
N CYS A 36 18.32 -42.62 10.28
CA CYS A 36 17.99 -43.08 8.93
C CYS A 36 16.96 -42.20 8.19
N CYS A 37 16.39 -41.20 8.86
CA CYS A 37 15.27 -40.40 8.37
C CYS A 37 15.54 -38.90 8.52
N LYS A 38 14.94 -38.11 7.63
CA LYS A 38 15.04 -36.65 7.61
C LYS A 38 13.70 -35.99 7.23
N THR A 39 13.54 -34.74 7.62
CA THR A 39 12.45 -33.86 7.18
C THR A 39 13.01 -32.78 6.26
N LEU A 40 12.28 -32.43 5.20
CA LEU A 40 12.57 -31.28 4.36
C LEU A 40 11.74 -30.08 4.82
N HIS A 41 12.39 -28.96 5.12
CA HIS A 41 11.78 -27.73 5.61
C HIS A 41 11.76 -26.68 4.51
N VAL A 42 10.59 -26.11 4.21
CA VAL A 42 10.43 -25.10 3.17
C VAL A 42 9.73 -23.86 3.74
N GLY A 43 10.47 -22.76 3.83
CA GLY A 43 9.95 -21.44 4.19
C GLY A 43 9.61 -20.62 2.95
N ILE A 44 8.45 -19.97 2.91
CA ILE A 44 7.99 -19.13 1.79
C ILE A 44 7.59 -17.76 2.35
N PHE A 45 8.12 -16.69 1.77
CA PHE A 45 8.09 -15.35 2.36
C PHE A 45 7.57 -14.33 1.34
N PHE A 46 6.30 -13.97 1.43
CA PHE A 46 5.61 -13.02 0.55
C PHE A 46 5.68 -11.60 1.11
N ASP A 47 6.48 -10.73 0.49
CA ASP A 47 6.70 -9.38 1.00
C ASP A 47 5.54 -8.42 0.68
N GLY A 48 5.48 -7.31 1.42
CA GLY A 48 4.43 -6.31 1.31
C GLY A 48 4.48 -5.45 0.05
N THR A 49 3.38 -4.74 -0.23
CA THR A 49 3.30 -3.81 -1.36
C THR A 49 4.48 -2.84 -1.35
N ARG A 50 5.16 -2.70 -2.49
CA ARG A 50 6.37 -1.88 -2.62
C ARG A 50 7.47 -2.27 -1.61
N ASN A 51 7.56 -3.51 -1.14
CA ASN A 51 8.71 -4.00 -0.37
C ASN A 51 9.55 -4.98 -1.20
N ASN A 52 10.87 -4.83 -1.12
CA ASN A 52 11.85 -5.68 -1.77
C ASN A 52 13.14 -5.74 -0.94
N ALA A 53 13.53 -6.93 -0.50
CA ALA A 53 14.65 -7.13 0.43
C ALA A 53 15.96 -6.53 -0.09
N ASP A 54 16.30 -6.75 -1.35
CA ASP A 54 17.56 -6.27 -1.94
C ASP A 54 17.58 -4.74 -2.06
N ARG A 55 16.47 -4.16 -2.51
CA ARG A 55 16.34 -2.70 -2.66
C ARG A 55 16.31 -1.97 -1.32
N ASP A 56 15.63 -2.55 -0.32
CA ASP A 56 15.26 -1.85 0.90
C ASP A 56 16.29 -2.04 2.03
N ARG A 57 17.18 -3.04 1.93
CA ARG A 57 18.18 -3.36 2.95
C ARG A 57 19.14 -2.19 3.23
N ALA A 58 19.65 -1.55 2.18
CA ALA A 58 20.62 -0.46 2.31
C ALA A 58 20.09 0.74 3.10
N GLY A 59 18.78 1.00 3.04
CA GLY A 59 18.12 2.07 3.81
C GLY A 59 17.60 1.64 5.17
N GLY A 60 17.83 0.37 5.59
CA GLY A 60 17.21 -0.19 6.79
C GLY A 60 15.69 -0.29 6.70
N LYS A 61 15.12 -0.33 5.48
CA LYS A 61 13.66 -0.29 5.23
C LYS A 61 13.04 -1.66 4.92
N HIS A 62 13.84 -2.72 4.92
CA HIS A 62 13.36 -4.07 4.64
C HIS A 62 12.33 -4.51 5.70
N SER A 63 11.29 -5.22 5.24
CA SER A 63 10.14 -5.62 6.04
C SER A 63 10.47 -6.72 7.07
N ASN A 64 9.52 -7.01 7.94
CA ASN A 64 9.63 -8.12 8.88
C ASN A 64 9.64 -9.49 8.14
N VAL A 65 8.98 -9.58 6.98
CA VAL A 65 9.03 -10.80 6.13
C VAL A 65 10.45 -11.03 5.61
N ALA A 66 11.11 -9.99 5.12
CA ALA A 66 12.51 -10.07 4.68
C ALA A 66 13.46 -10.44 5.84
N ARG A 67 13.25 -9.85 7.05
CA ARG A 67 14.06 -10.19 8.24
C ARG A 67 13.90 -11.65 8.66
N LEU A 68 12.68 -12.19 8.62
CA LEU A 68 12.43 -13.61 8.91
C LEU A 68 13.03 -14.52 7.84
N PHE A 69 12.99 -14.12 6.57
CA PHE A 69 13.66 -14.84 5.48
C PHE A 69 15.18 -14.91 5.69
N ASP A 70 15.81 -13.83 6.12
CA ASP A 70 17.27 -13.77 6.31
C ASP A 70 17.79 -14.76 7.36
N VAL A 71 16.96 -15.05 8.37
CA VAL A 71 17.33 -15.94 9.49
C VAL A 71 16.73 -17.35 9.38
N PHE A 72 16.13 -17.67 8.24
CA PHE A 72 15.72 -19.02 7.91
C PHE A 72 16.94 -19.81 7.37
N PRO A 73 17.23 -21.01 7.89
CA PRO A 73 18.40 -21.80 7.50
C PRO A 73 18.33 -22.22 6.03
N ARG A 74 19.49 -22.31 5.39
CA ARG A 74 19.64 -22.77 4.00
C ARG A 74 20.71 -23.84 3.94
N ASP A 75 20.27 -25.09 3.81
CA ASP A 75 21.14 -26.25 3.70
C ASP A 75 20.44 -27.35 2.88
N LYS A 76 20.95 -28.58 2.94
CA LYS A 76 20.37 -29.72 2.20
C LYS A 76 18.90 -30.00 2.53
N TYR A 77 18.46 -29.73 3.76
CA TYR A 77 17.13 -30.03 4.29
C TYR A 77 16.32 -28.77 4.62
N HIS A 78 16.87 -27.57 4.40
CA HIS A 78 16.18 -26.31 4.61
C HIS A 78 16.25 -25.43 3.35
N SER A 79 15.10 -25.07 2.81
CA SER A 79 14.96 -24.20 1.65
C SER A 79 14.10 -22.99 1.98
N ALA A 80 14.54 -21.80 1.55
CA ALA A 80 13.81 -20.55 1.74
C ALA A 80 13.50 -19.93 0.38
N ILE A 81 12.24 -19.54 0.16
CA ILE A 81 11.75 -18.91 -1.05
C ILE A 81 11.27 -17.50 -0.67
N TYR A 82 11.94 -16.48 -1.19
CA TYR A 82 11.50 -15.09 -1.05
C TYR A 82 10.71 -14.66 -2.28
N VAL A 83 9.61 -13.99 -2.06
CA VAL A 83 8.72 -13.46 -3.09
C VAL A 83 8.64 -11.94 -2.86
N ALA A 84 9.28 -11.17 -3.73
CA ALA A 84 9.29 -9.72 -3.63
C ALA A 84 7.87 -9.16 -3.78
N GLY A 85 7.55 -8.08 -3.08
CA GLY A 85 6.20 -7.51 -3.08
C GLY A 85 5.81 -6.89 -4.42
N VAL A 86 4.51 -6.84 -4.70
CA VAL A 86 3.95 -6.19 -5.89
C VAL A 86 4.36 -4.72 -6.00
N GLY A 87 4.57 -4.27 -7.23
CA GLY A 87 5.07 -2.92 -7.52
C GLY A 87 6.59 -2.76 -7.32
N THR A 88 7.32 -3.87 -7.14
CA THR A 88 8.78 -3.93 -7.10
C THR A 88 9.31 -4.94 -8.12
N PRO A 89 10.60 -4.87 -8.50
CA PRO A 89 11.16 -5.78 -9.51
C PRO A 89 11.08 -7.25 -9.06
N PHE A 90 10.63 -8.11 -9.98
CA PHE A 90 10.65 -9.58 -9.88
C PHE A 90 10.81 -10.17 -11.31
N VAL A 91 11.91 -9.74 -11.94
CA VAL A 91 12.12 -9.77 -13.39
C VAL A 91 12.38 -11.18 -13.91
N ASP A 92 13.19 -11.94 -13.20
CA ASP A 92 13.63 -13.26 -13.66
C ASP A 92 12.57 -14.32 -13.36
N GLU A 93 11.76 -14.07 -12.33
CA GLU A 93 10.75 -14.96 -11.79
C GLU A 93 9.41 -14.81 -12.51
N VAL A 94 8.93 -13.58 -12.73
CA VAL A 94 7.61 -13.33 -13.35
C VAL A 94 7.63 -12.28 -14.46
N GLY A 95 8.76 -11.59 -14.67
CA GLY A 95 8.90 -10.57 -15.72
C GLY A 95 8.47 -9.17 -15.32
N ASP A 96 8.08 -8.98 -14.06
CA ASP A 96 7.72 -7.67 -13.49
C ASP A 96 9.00 -6.83 -13.31
N GLN A 97 9.08 -5.71 -14.03
CA GLN A 97 10.23 -4.82 -13.99
C GLN A 97 10.21 -3.89 -12.78
N GLY A 98 9.06 -3.75 -12.10
CA GLY A 98 8.94 -2.86 -10.94
C GLY A 98 9.26 -1.39 -11.24
N VAL A 99 9.03 -0.95 -12.48
CA VAL A 99 9.27 0.44 -12.94
C VAL A 99 8.05 0.99 -13.68
N GLY A 100 7.96 2.32 -13.77
CA GLY A 100 6.90 3.00 -14.53
C GLY A 100 5.48 2.51 -14.22
N LEU A 101 4.74 2.13 -15.26
CA LEU A 101 3.36 1.65 -15.14
C LEU A 101 3.23 0.35 -14.34
N GLN A 102 4.20 -0.57 -14.45
CA GLN A 102 4.16 -1.84 -13.71
C GLN A 102 4.29 -1.60 -12.21
N ALA A 103 5.20 -0.71 -11.78
CA ALA A 103 5.32 -0.29 -10.39
C ALA A 103 4.01 0.32 -9.85
N ALA A 104 3.40 1.21 -10.64
CA ALA A 104 2.16 1.87 -10.26
C ALA A 104 0.98 0.88 -10.20
N ALA A 105 0.84 -0.01 -11.17
CA ALA A 105 -0.20 -1.04 -11.21
C ALA A 105 -0.06 -2.04 -10.05
N GLY A 106 1.15 -2.55 -9.79
CA GLY A 106 1.41 -3.42 -8.65
C GLY A 106 1.06 -2.74 -7.32
N ALA A 107 1.45 -1.47 -7.17
CA ALA A 107 1.17 -0.69 -5.96
C ALA A 107 -0.31 -0.32 -5.78
N ALA A 108 -1.06 -0.13 -6.87
CA ALA A 108 -2.44 0.33 -6.80
C ALA A 108 -3.46 -0.82 -6.84
N THR A 109 -3.21 -1.86 -7.63
CA THR A 109 -4.18 -2.93 -7.94
C THR A 109 -3.67 -4.34 -7.67
N GLY A 110 -2.44 -4.52 -7.15
CA GLY A 110 -1.88 -5.85 -6.92
C GLY A 110 -1.53 -6.60 -8.21
N TRP A 111 -1.31 -5.88 -9.31
CA TRP A 111 -0.85 -6.50 -10.57
C TRP A 111 0.46 -7.28 -10.36
N ALA A 112 0.57 -8.42 -11.05
CA ALA A 112 1.63 -9.42 -10.95
C ALA A 112 1.69 -10.17 -9.61
N GLY A 113 0.68 -10.04 -8.75
CA GLY A 113 0.51 -10.85 -7.54
C GLY A 113 0.13 -12.30 -7.85
N GLU A 114 -0.73 -12.54 -8.85
CA GLU A 114 -1.06 -13.92 -9.26
C GLU A 114 0.17 -14.62 -9.87
N GLY A 115 0.95 -13.89 -10.67
CA GLY A 115 2.26 -14.32 -11.13
C GLY A 115 3.18 -14.79 -10.01
N ARG A 116 3.29 -14.00 -8.93
CA ARG A 116 4.09 -14.31 -7.73
C ARG A 116 3.61 -15.56 -7.01
N ILE A 117 2.30 -15.69 -6.81
CA ILE A 117 1.68 -16.89 -6.19
C ILE A 117 1.97 -18.14 -7.04
N ASN A 118 1.73 -18.07 -8.35
CA ASN A 118 1.94 -19.19 -9.25
C ASN A 118 3.42 -19.59 -9.32
N TRP A 119 4.33 -18.61 -9.36
CA TRP A 119 5.76 -18.87 -9.30
C TRP A 119 6.16 -19.58 -8.01
N ALA A 120 5.64 -19.15 -6.85
CA ALA A 120 5.91 -19.80 -5.56
C ALA A 120 5.41 -21.26 -5.52
N LEU A 121 4.24 -21.55 -6.13
CA LEU A 121 3.74 -22.93 -6.27
C LEU A 121 4.70 -23.80 -7.11
N LEU A 122 5.28 -23.25 -8.19
CA LEU A 122 6.28 -23.95 -9.00
C LEU A 122 7.57 -24.24 -8.20
N GLN A 123 7.94 -23.35 -7.27
CA GLN A 123 9.14 -23.52 -6.46
C GLN A 123 9.05 -24.71 -5.50
N ILE A 124 7.87 -25.11 -5.04
CA ILE A 124 7.70 -26.32 -4.23
C ILE A 124 8.20 -27.55 -5.01
N HIS A 125 7.81 -27.68 -6.28
CA HIS A 125 8.29 -28.78 -7.14
C HIS A 125 9.79 -28.68 -7.42
N ASN A 126 10.30 -27.46 -7.61
CA ASN A 126 11.74 -27.24 -7.83
C ASN A 126 12.57 -27.65 -6.62
N VAL A 127 12.14 -27.31 -5.41
CA VAL A 127 12.83 -27.65 -4.17
C VAL A 127 12.88 -29.17 -3.98
N VAL A 128 11.77 -29.88 -4.22
CA VAL A 128 11.74 -31.35 -4.11
C VAL A 128 12.66 -32.00 -5.14
N HIS A 129 12.65 -31.54 -6.40
CA HIS A 129 13.55 -32.08 -7.43
C HIS A 129 15.02 -31.75 -7.13
N ALA A 130 15.31 -30.52 -6.69
CA ALA A 130 16.66 -30.09 -6.35
C ALA A 130 17.22 -30.85 -5.15
N HIS A 131 16.37 -31.20 -4.18
CA HIS A 131 16.76 -32.09 -3.10
C HIS A 131 17.17 -33.48 -3.59
N ALA A 132 16.46 -34.03 -4.58
CA ALA A 132 16.75 -35.35 -5.14
C ALA A 132 17.98 -35.36 -6.08
N PHE A 133 18.15 -34.34 -6.91
CA PHE A 133 19.07 -34.37 -8.05
C PHE A 133 20.04 -33.17 -8.15
N GLY A 134 19.96 -32.19 -7.27
CA GLY A 134 20.83 -31.02 -7.26
C GLY A 134 20.49 -29.92 -8.28
N ASN A 135 19.38 -30.04 -9.01
CA ASN A 135 18.88 -29.00 -9.91
C ASN A 135 17.34 -28.87 -9.86
N SER A 136 16.81 -27.73 -10.31
CA SER A 136 15.35 -27.51 -10.31
C SER A 136 14.63 -28.40 -11.32
N LEU A 137 13.36 -28.73 -11.05
CA LEU A 137 12.53 -29.48 -12.00
C LEU A 137 12.42 -28.75 -13.33
N SER A 138 12.28 -27.43 -13.30
CA SER A 138 12.20 -26.62 -14.52
C SER A 138 13.47 -26.70 -15.36
N ALA A 139 14.65 -26.63 -14.74
CA ALA A 139 15.92 -26.83 -15.44
C ALA A 139 15.98 -28.23 -16.07
N ALA A 140 15.58 -29.27 -15.32
CA ALA A 140 15.59 -30.65 -15.78
C ALA A 140 14.60 -30.92 -16.93
N LEU A 141 13.52 -30.14 -17.02
CA LEU A 141 12.53 -30.20 -18.09
C LEU A 141 12.83 -29.24 -19.26
N GLY A 142 13.90 -28.44 -19.19
CA GLY A 142 14.17 -27.39 -20.17
C GLY A 142 13.07 -26.33 -20.25
N LYS A 143 12.36 -26.07 -19.13
CA LYS A 143 11.26 -25.10 -19.03
C LYS A 143 11.70 -23.88 -18.22
N SER A 144 11.10 -22.74 -18.52
CA SER A 144 11.27 -21.51 -17.74
C SER A 144 10.13 -21.36 -16.74
N ASP A 145 10.45 -21.17 -15.45
CA ASP A 145 9.43 -20.88 -14.42
C ASP A 145 8.66 -19.60 -14.74
N LYS A 146 9.34 -18.56 -15.21
CA LYS A 146 8.72 -17.31 -15.66
C LYS A 146 7.71 -17.53 -16.78
N ALA A 147 8.05 -18.33 -17.78
CA ALA A 147 7.12 -18.64 -18.86
C ALA A 147 5.92 -19.46 -18.37
N LEU A 148 6.15 -20.40 -17.46
CA LEU A 148 5.09 -21.21 -16.85
C LEU A 148 4.15 -20.35 -15.99
N ALA A 149 4.69 -19.53 -15.08
CA ALA A 149 3.93 -18.61 -14.23
C ALA A 149 3.10 -17.66 -15.10
N LYS A 150 3.71 -17.04 -16.13
CA LYS A 150 2.97 -16.22 -17.09
C LYS A 150 1.86 -16.99 -17.79
N ALA A 151 2.09 -18.25 -18.18
CA ALA A 151 1.08 -19.03 -18.90
C ALA A 151 -0.18 -19.33 -18.08
N VAL A 152 -0.10 -19.30 -16.75
CA VAL A 152 -1.20 -19.65 -15.83
C VAL A 152 -1.71 -18.47 -14.99
N SER A 153 -1.21 -17.25 -15.22
CA SER A 153 -1.65 -16.05 -14.49
C SER A 153 -2.48 -15.14 -15.38
N VAL A 154 -3.66 -14.74 -14.93
CA VAL A 154 -4.53 -13.79 -15.62
C VAL A 154 -3.83 -12.44 -15.75
N ASP A 155 -3.33 -11.92 -14.62
CA ASP A 155 -2.82 -10.56 -14.50
C ASP A 155 -1.61 -10.27 -15.40
N LEU A 156 -0.69 -11.23 -15.53
CA LEU A 156 0.49 -11.15 -16.40
C LEU A 156 0.15 -11.17 -17.91
N ASN A 157 -1.10 -11.46 -18.27
CA ASN A 157 -1.58 -11.47 -19.66
C ASN A 157 -2.53 -10.31 -19.98
N PHE A 158 -2.66 -9.32 -19.09
CA PHE A 158 -3.33 -8.07 -19.42
C PHE A 158 -2.59 -7.33 -20.54
N LYS A 159 -3.33 -6.87 -21.57
CA LYS A 159 -2.77 -6.06 -22.66
C LYS A 159 -2.54 -4.61 -22.19
N GLY A 160 -1.45 -3.99 -22.63
CA GLY A 160 -1.15 -2.58 -22.34
C GLY A 160 -0.39 -2.33 -21.02
N ILE A 161 0.00 -3.38 -20.30
CA ILE A 161 0.95 -3.31 -19.18
C ILE A 161 2.39 -3.69 -19.59
N ASP A 162 2.55 -4.16 -20.82
CA ASP A 162 3.85 -4.36 -21.42
C ASP A 162 4.50 -3.01 -21.72
N LEU A 163 5.81 -2.91 -21.48
CA LEU A 163 6.53 -1.65 -21.64
C LEU A 163 6.83 -1.31 -23.12
N GLY A 164 6.30 -2.08 -24.08
CA GLY A 164 6.39 -1.84 -25.52
C GLY A 164 7.81 -1.71 -26.10
N GLY A 165 8.86 -2.07 -25.34
CA GLY A 165 10.26 -1.81 -25.66
C GLY A 165 11.22 -2.27 -24.55
N THR A 166 12.46 -1.77 -24.55
CA THR A 166 13.44 -2.02 -23.47
C THR A 166 13.02 -1.28 -22.19
N PRO A 167 12.75 -1.98 -21.08
CA PRO A 167 12.38 -1.35 -19.82
C PRO A 167 13.42 -0.31 -19.38
N PRO A 168 13.00 0.86 -18.86
CA PRO A 168 13.96 1.79 -18.29
C PRO A 168 14.64 1.16 -17.08
N LYS A 169 15.92 1.47 -16.87
CA LYS A 169 16.64 1.04 -15.66
C LYS A 169 15.96 1.69 -14.44
N PRO A 170 15.73 0.95 -13.33
CA PRO A 170 15.17 1.51 -12.11
C PRO A 170 15.93 2.76 -11.65
N GLY A 171 15.19 3.81 -11.31
CA GLY A 171 15.75 5.10 -10.87
C GLY A 171 16.46 5.90 -11.97
N SER A 172 16.36 5.52 -13.25
CA SER A 172 16.81 6.35 -14.37
C SER A 172 15.80 7.45 -14.71
N LEU A 173 16.21 8.49 -15.44
CA LEU A 173 15.27 9.49 -15.96
C LEU A 173 14.16 8.87 -16.81
N GLY A 174 14.43 7.78 -17.53
CA GLY A 174 13.40 7.05 -18.29
C GLY A 174 12.31 6.48 -17.38
N ASP A 175 12.70 5.88 -16.26
CA ASP A 175 11.77 5.35 -15.23
C ASP A 175 11.00 6.48 -14.54
N ILE A 176 11.70 7.56 -14.14
CA ILE A 176 11.07 8.72 -13.49
C ILE A 176 10.02 9.38 -14.39
N ASN A 177 10.32 9.58 -15.68
CA ASN A 177 9.34 10.11 -16.63
C ASN A 177 8.15 9.14 -16.83
N ALA A 178 8.40 7.83 -16.83
CA ALA A 178 7.34 6.84 -16.92
C ALA A 178 6.42 6.86 -15.68
N ARG A 179 6.97 6.99 -14.46
CA ARG A 179 6.18 7.12 -13.22
C ARG A 179 5.42 8.44 -13.12
N GLY A 180 5.99 9.55 -13.63
CA GLY A 180 5.28 10.83 -13.70
C GLY A 180 4.09 10.85 -14.67
N SER A 181 4.06 9.92 -15.63
CA SER A 181 2.96 9.77 -16.61
C SER A 181 2.01 8.60 -16.31
N SER A 182 2.39 7.69 -15.39
CA SER A 182 1.67 6.44 -15.12
C SER A 182 0.35 6.59 -14.39
N SER A 183 0.06 7.73 -13.77
CA SER A 183 -1.24 7.97 -13.12
C SER A 183 -2.42 7.99 -14.10
N ALA A 184 -2.18 8.32 -15.38
CA ALA A 184 -3.15 8.02 -16.43
C ALA A 184 -3.26 6.49 -16.61
N GLY A 185 -2.15 5.78 -16.83
CA GLY A 185 -2.13 4.33 -17.09
C GLY A 185 -2.68 3.43 -15.96
N ALA A 186 -2.47 3.77 -14.69
CA ALA A 186 -3.00 3.02 -13.55
C ALA A 186 -4.53 3.18 -13.43
N LEU A 187 -5.06 4.40 -13.66
CA LEU A 187 -6.51 4.62 -13.78
C LEU A 187 -7.11 3.90 -14.99
N LYS A 188 -6.36 3.86 -16.09
CA LYS A 188 -6.73 3.10 -17.30
C LYS A 188 -6.85 1.60 -17.01
N LEU A 189 -6.00 1.05 -16.13
CA LEU A 189 -6.04 -0.34 -15.68
C LEU A 189 -7.21 -0.60 -14.72
N MET A 190 -7.46 0.32 -13.78
CA MET A 190 -8.61 0.28 -12.86
C MET A 190 -9.94 0.26 -13.64
N ALA A 191 -10.04 0.97 -14.76
CA ALA A 191 -11.22 0.95 -15.62
C ALA A 191 -11.37 -0.33 -16.48
N ALA A 192 -10.31 -1.14 -16.64
CA ALA A 192 -10.23 -2.24 -17.61
C ALA A 192 -10.53 -3.63 -17.03
N GLU A 193 -10.54 -3.80 -15.71
CA GLU A 193 -10.71 -5.11 -15.04
C GLU A 193 -12.10 -5.76 -15.26
N GLN A 194 -13.04 -5.08 -15.92
CA GLN A 194 -14.45 -5.48 -15.88
C GLN A 194 -15.13 -5.82 -17.20
N ASN A 195 -14.43 -5.81 -18.33
CA ASN A 195 -15.02 -6.29 -19.58
C ASN A 195 -14.27 -7.53 -20.05
N GLY A 196 -14.71 -8.69 -19.56
CA GLY A 196 -14.32 -9.96 -20.14
C GLY A 196 -14.77 -10.06 -21.60
N ILE A 197 -13.90 -10.65 -22.41
CA ILE A 197 -14.02 -11.00 -23.84
C ILE A 197 -13.44 -9.91 -24.77
N GLU A 198 -12.20 -10.16 -25.19
CA GLU A 198 -11.23 -9.26 -25.87
C GLU A 198 -10.87 -7.98 -25.10
N LEU A 199 -9.74 -8.00 -24.39
CA LEU A 199 -9.21 -6.85 -23.64
C LEU A 199 -8.75 -5.72 -24.58
N THR A 200 -9.69 -4.94 -25.10
CA THR A 200 -9.50 -3.66 -25.78
C THR A 200 -10.00 -2.52 -24.88
N TRP A 201 -9.18 -1.48 -24.81
CA TRP A 201 -9.24 -0.40 -23.81
C TRP A 201 -10.17 0.74 -24.30
N ASP A 202 -11.38 0.88 -23.74
CA ASP A 202 -12.29 2.01 -24.05
C ASP A 202 -12.95 2.64 -22.80
N ARG A 203 -13.24 3.93 -22.91
CA ARG A 203 -13.72 4.91 -21.91
C ARG A 203 -15.16 4.65 -21.42
N ASP A 204 -15.89 3.74 -22.07
CA ASP A 204 -17.32 3.50 -21.81
C ASP A 204 -17.60 2.55 -20.63
N THR A 205 -16.57 1.92 -20.06
CA THR A 205 -16.70 0.83 -19.07
C THR A 205 -17.01 1.28 -17.64
N ILE A 206 -16.54 2.45 -17.23
CA ILE A 206 -16.90 3.05 -15.93
C ILE A 206 -18.43 3.30 -15.88
N TRP A 207 -19.04 3.58 -17.04
CA TRP A 207 -20.48 3.80 -17.17
C TRP A 207 -21.29 2.52 -17.32
N ALA A 208 -20.71 1.43 -17.84
CA ALA A 208 -21.36 0.11 -17.89
C ALA A 208 -21.49 -0.54 -16.50
N GLN A 209 -20.50 -0.33 -15.63
CA GLN A 209 -20.55 -0.70 -14.21
C GLN A 209 -21.68 -0.03 -13.43
N LEU A 210 -21.84 1.29 -13.63
CA LEU A 210 -22.92 2.07 -13.03
C LEU A 210 -24.32 1.73 -13.60
N LYS A 211 -24.40 0.87 -14.62
CA LYS A 211 -25.66 0.34 -15.16
C LYS A 211 -26.02 -1.05 -14.63
N GLY A 212 -25.15 -1.71 -13.87
CA GLY A 212 -25.34 -3.13 -13.51
C GLY A 212 -25.17 -4.09 -14.70
N GLU A 213 -24.48 -3.64 -15.77
CA GLU A 213 -24.30 -4.38 -17.03
C GLU A 213 -22.92 -5.05 -17.14
N VAL A 214 -22.11 -5.05 -16.07
CA VAL A 214 -20.99 -6.01 -16.00
C VAL A 214 -21.59 -7.37 -15.72
N ASP A 215 -21.54 -8.23 -16.72
CA ASP A 215 -21.91 -9.63 -16.57
C ASP A 215 -20.90 -10.31 -15.63
N THR A 216 -21.12 -10.16 -14.33
CA THR A 216 -20.34 -10.77 -13.25
C THR A 216 -20.21 -12.28 -13.42
N ALA A 217 -21.15 -12.92 -14.14
CA ALA A 217 -21.07 -14.32 -14.49
C ALA A 217 -19.94 -14.59 -15.49
N ASN A 218 -19.71 -13.74 -16.49
CA ASN A 218 -18.62 -13.90 -17.48
C ASN A 218 -17.24 -13.69 -16.84
N TRP A 219 -17.09 -12.69 -15.97
CA TRP A 219 -15.82 -12.50 -15.23
C TRP A 219 -15.55 -13.68 -14.30
N THR A 220 -16.56 -14.12 -13.55
CA THR A 220 -16.46 -15.30 -12.68
C THR A 220 -16.12 -16.56 -13.48
N ALA A 221 -16.75 -16.77 -14.64
CA ALA A 221 -16.46 -17.88 -15.54
C ALA A 221 -15.02 -17.80 -16.08
N THR A 222 -14.55 -16.61 -16.43
CA THR A 222 -13.18 -16.38 -16.89
C THR A 222 -12.17 -16.73 -15.80
N MET A 223 -12.35 -16.22 -14.57
CA MET A 223 -11.46 -16.56 -13.45
C MET A 223 -11.46 -18.06 -13.17
N ARG A 224 -12.61 -18.73 -13.23
CA ARG A 224 -12.69 -20.20 -13.09
C ARG A 224 -11.92 -20.94 -14.18
N ALA A 225 -12.02 -20.50 -15.44
CA ALA A 225 -11.26 -21.11 -16.53
C ALA A 225 -9.74 -20.97 -16.34
N TRP A 226 -9.28 -19.84 -15.79
CA TRP A 226 -7.87 -19.66 -15.44
C TRP A 226 -7.45 -20.50 -14.22
N ASP A 227 -8.31 -20.63 -13.20
CA ASP A 227 -8.10 -21.58 -12.10
C ASP A 227 -7.95 -23.01 -12.63
N ASP A 228 -8.79 -23.43 -13.57
CA ASP A 228 -8.71 -24.76 -14.22
C ASP A 228 -7.41 -24.94 -14.99
N LYS A 229 -6.97 -23.90 -15.71
CA LYS A 229 -5.71 -23.90 -16.44
C LYS A 229 -4.51 -24.03 -15.51
N ARG A 230 -4.48 -23.28 -14.40
CA ARG A 230 -3.46 -23.40 -13.35
C ARG A 230 -3.43 -24.81 -12.78
N ARG A 231 -4.60 -25.33 -12.39
CA ARG A 231 -4.75 -26.70 -11.85
C ARG A 231 -4.21 -27.76 -12.79
N ALA A 232 -4.58 -27.69 -14.07
CA ALA A 232 -4.10 -28.63 -15.08
C ALA A 232 -2.57 -28.58 -15.23
N ALA A 233 -1.99 -27.37 -15.28
CA ALA A 233 -0.55 -27.18 -15.43
C ALA A 233 0.23 -27.71 -14.21
N LEU A 234 -0.21 -27.42 -12.98
CA LEU A 234 0.44 -27.88 -11.76
C LEU A 234 0.31 -29.39 -11.55
N ARG A 235 -0.84 -29.98 -11.87
CA ARG A 235 -1.02 -31.45 -11.83
C ARG A 235 -0.14 -32.17 -12.83
N ALA A 236 -0.06 -31.67 -14.07
CA ALA A 236 0.83 -32.22 -15.09
C ALA A 236 2.30 -32.14 -14.62
N ARG A 237 2.67 -31.02 -13.99
CA ARG A 237 4.02 -30.83 -13.44
C ARG A 237 4.30 -31.75 -12.24
N CYS A 238 3.33 -31.97 -11.35
CA CYS A 238 3.43 -32.94 -10.26
C CYS A 238 3.67 -34.36 -10.79
N ALA A 239 2.96 -34.76 -11.85
CA ALA A 239 3.18 -36.04 -12.51
C ALA A 239 4.59 -36.16 -13.10
N GLN A 240 5.11 -35.12 -13.76
CA GLN A 240 6.49 -35.06 -14.28
C GLN A 240 7.53 -35.14 -13.17
N LEU A 241 7.27 -34.51 -12.02
CA LEU A 241 8.12 -34.61 -10.84
C LEU A 241 8.16 -36.05 -10.32
N LYS A 242 6.99 -36.69 -10.18
CA LYS A 242 6.85 -38.06 -9.69
C LYS A 242 7.48 -39.08 -10.63
N GLU A 243 7.37 -38.91 -11.94
CA GLU A 243 8.02 -39.76 -12.94
C GLU A 243 9.55 -39.75 -12.79
N ARG A 244 10.13 -38.56 -12.51
CA ARG A 244 11.58 -38.40 -12.36
C ARG A 244 12.09 -38.86 -11.00
N VAL A 245 11.42 -38.47 -9.92
CA VAL A 245 11.83 -38.76 -8.55
C VAL A 245 11.50 -40.22 -8.18
N GLY A 246 10.39 -40.75 -8.67
CA GLY A 246 9.88 -42.07 -8.29
C GLY A 246 9.81 -42.22 -6.77
N ASP A 247 10.37 -43.32 -6.27
CA ASP A 247 10.42 -43.62 -4.83
C ASP A 247 11.72 -43.19 -4.15
N LEU A 248 12.61 -42.43 -4.82
CA LEU A 248 13.94 -42.09 -4.31
C LEU A 248 13.88 -41.43 -2.92
N LEU A 249 12.92 -40.54 -2.69
CA LEU A 249 12.78 -39.82 -1.43
C LEU A 249 12.23 -40.68 -0.29
N VAL A 250 11.45 -41.73 -0.60
CA VAL A 250 10.79 -42.58 0.41
C VAL A 250 11.51 -43.91 0.65
N LYS A 251 12.32 -44.38 -0.30
CA LYS A 251 13.14 -45.61 -0.20
C LYS A 251 14.64 -45.33 -0.06
N GLY A 252 15.11 -44.15 -0.45
CA GLY A 252 16.50 -43.74 -0.33
C GLY A 252 16.96 -43.58 1.13
N LYS A 253 18.28 -43.55 1.34
CA LYS A 253 18.89 -43.27 2.64
C LYS A 253 19.66 -41.93 2.58
N PRO A 254 19.34 -40.95 3.45
CA PRO A 254 18.24 -40.96 4.41
C PRO A 254 16.87 -40.83 3.73
N LYS A 255 15.85 -41.47 4.31
CA LYS A 255 14.46 -41.38 3.86
C LYS A 255 13.88 -40.03 4.26
N LEU A 256 13.16 -39.35 3.37
CA LEU A 256 12.31 -38.24 3.75
C LEU A 256 11.01 -38.74 4.38
N GLN A 257 10.77 -38.34 5.62
CA GLN A 257 9.53 -38.65 6.33
C GLN A 257 8.44 -37.62 6.08
N ARG A 258 8.83 -36.36 5.85
CA ARG A 258 7.90 -35.24 5.73
C ARG A 258 8.52 -34.08 4.96
N ILE A 259 7.65 -33.31 4.30
CA ILE A 259 7.94 -31.96 3.82
C ILE A 259 7.12 -30.99 4.66
N ARG A 260 7.76 -30.12 5.45
CA ARG A 260 7.09 -29.12 6.29
C ARG A 260 7.12 -27.76 5.60
N LEU A 261 5.95 -27.14 5.45
CA LEU A 261 5.77 -25.82 4.86
C LEU A 261 5.49 -24.78 5.94
N TYR A 262 6.16 -23.63 5.80
CA TYR A 262 5.97 -22.45 6.62
C TYR A 262 5.83 -21.25 5.70
N VAL A 263 4.78 -20.47 5.86
CA VAL A 263 4.51 -19.33 4.98
C VAL A 263 4.35 -18.07 5.80
N PHE A 264 4.97 -17.00 5.33
CA PHE A 264 4.89 -15.67 5.91
C PHE A 264 4.41 -14.68 4.87
N GLY A 265 3.63 -13.70 5.30
CA GLY A 265 3.19 -12.63 4.41
C GLY A 265 2.92 -11.31 5.14
N PHE A 266 3.15 -10.20 4.46
CA PHE A 266 2.79 -8.86 4.92
C PHE A 266 1.92 -8.14 3.89
N SER A 267 0.88 -7.39 4.30
CA SER A 267 0.11 -6.53 3.39
C SER A 267 -0.59 -7.32 2.28
N ARG A 268 -0.40 -6.94 1.01
CA ARG A 268 -0.79 -7.76 -0.14
C ARG A 268 -0.02 -9.07 -0.23
N GLY A 269 1.23 -9.14 0.24
CA GLY A 269 1.95 -10.41 0.41
C GLY A 269 1.27 -11.35 1.42
N ALA A 270 0.59 -10.83 2.45
CA ALA A 270 -0.26 -11.65 3.31
C ALA A 270 -1.52 -12.16 2.57
N ALA A 271 -2.08 -11.37 1.66
CA ALA A 271 -3.16 -11.82 0.79
C ALA A 271 -2.66 -12.89 -0.20
N GLU A 272 -1.47 -12.70 -0.79
CA GLU A 272 -0.80 -13.68 -1.64
C GLU A 272 -0.53 -14.98 -0.88
N ALA A 273 -0.05 -14.91 0.37
CA ALA A 273 0.16 -16.06 1.24
C ALA A 273 -1.15 -16.82 1.51
N ARG A 274 -2.28 -16.13 1.73
CA ARG A 274 -3.61 -16.75 1.93
C ARG A 274 -4.12 -17.38 0.64
N THR A 275 -3.97 -16.71 -0.50
CA THR A 275 -4.32 -17.27 -1.81
C THR A 275 -3.47 -18.49 -2.15
N PHE A 276 -2.15 -18.39 -1.99
CA PHE A 276 -1.20 -19.50 -2.10
C PHE A 276 -1.64 -20.68 -1.24
N SER A 277 -2.03 -20.43 0.01
CA SER A 277 -2.48 -21.47 0.93
C SER A 277 -3.71 -22.21 0.41
N ASN A 278 -4.68 -21.50 -0.17
CA ASN A 278 -5.88 -22.10 -0.75
C ASN A 278 -5.57 -22.86 -2.05
N TRP A 279 -4.58 -22.41 -2.83
CA TRP A 279 -4.17 -23.04 -4.09
C TRP A 279 -3.11 -24.12 -3.92
N LEU A 280 -2.55 -24.31 -2.72
CA LEU A 280 -1.49 -25.28 -2.45
C LEU A 280 -1.86 -26.69 -2.91
N ASN A 281 -3.12 -27.10 -2.72
CA ASN A 281 -3.62 -28.41 -3.17
C ASN A 281 -3.46 -28.64 -4.68
N ASP A 282 -3.43 -27.58 -5.48
CA ASP A 282 -3.23 -27.69 -6.93
C ASP A 282 -1.80 -28.13 -7.28
N ALA A 283 -0.84 -27.89 -6.36
CA ALA A 283 0.56 -28.25 -6.48
C ALA A 283 0.94 -29.55 -5.74
N LEU A 284 0.00 -30.26 -5.11
CA LEU A 284 0.25 -31.50 -4.37
C LEU A 284 -0.48 -32.70 -5.01
N ASP A 285 -0.10 -33.91 -4.61
CA ASP A 285 -0.92 -35.10 -4.84
C ASP A 285 -2.22 -35.04 -4.01
N ALA A 286 -3.24 -35.80 -4.41
CA ALA A 286 -4.59 -35.74 -3.81
C ALA A 286 -4.64 -36.11 -2.32
N ASP A 287 -3.64 -36.85 -1.83
CA ASP A 287 -3.47 -37.23 -0.42
C ASP A 287 -2.61 -36.24 0.38
N PHE A 288 -2.38 -35.04 -0.16
CA PHE A 288 -1.56 -33.98 0.46
C PHE A 288 -0.09 -34.43 0.62
N SER A 289 0.43 -35.16 -0.37
CA SER A 289 1.83 -35.59 -0.47
C SER A 289 2.52 -35.05 -1.73
N LEU A 290 3.84 -35.20 -1.79
CA LEU A 290 4.63 -34.99 -3.01
C LEU A 290 5.62 -36.14 -3.18
N CYS A 291 5.53 -36.85 -4.31
CA CYS A 291 6.37 -38.03 -4.57
C CYS A 291 6.30 -39.08 -3.44
N GLY A 292 5.11 -39.23 -2.84
CA GLY A 292 4.87 -40.14 -1.71
C GLY A 292 5.39 -39.65 -0.36
N VAL A 293 6.02 -38.47 -0.28
CA VAL A 293 6.41 -37.85 0.99
C VAL A 293 5.24 -37.00 1.50
N PRO A 294 4.69 -37.26 2.69
CA PRO A 294 3.62 -36.45 3.27
C PRO A 294 4.03 -34.99 3.42
N VAL A 295 3.15 -34.06 3.03
CA VAL A 295 3.34 -32.63 3.28
C VAL A 295 2.59 -32.24 4.55
N SER A 296 3.16 -31.34 5.36
CA SER A 296 2.43 -30.65 6.41
C SER A 296 2.58 -29.15 6.28
N TYR A 297 1.49 -28.43 6.52
CA TYR A 297 1.48 -26.97 6.52
C TYR A 297 1.38 -26.50 7.97
N ASP A 298 2.55 -26.28 8.57
CA ASP A 298 2.65 -26.16 10.01
C ASP A 298 2.46 -24.73 10.52
N PHE A 299 2.83 -23.71 9.73
CA PHE A 299 2.73 -22.31 10.16
C PHE A 299 2.39 -21.33 9.03
N LEU A 300 1.42 -20.45 9.28
CA LEU A 300 1.08 -19.28 8.47
C LEU A 300 1.17 -18.00 9.31
N GLY A 301 2.24 -17.22 9.13
CA GLY A 301 2.48 -15.96 9.82
C GLY A 301 2.08 -14.75 8.97
N LEU A 302 1.09 -13.98 9.39
CA LEU A 302 0.56 -12.85 8.65
C LEU A 302 0.78 -11.54 9.40
N PHE A 303 1.21 -10.52 8.67
CA PHE A 303 1.22 -9.13 9.13
C PHE A 303 0.17 -8.34 8.33
N ASP A 304 -0.83 -7.83 9.03
CA ASP A 304 -1.80 -6.83 8.59
C ASP A 304 -2.31 -7.01 7.14
N THR A 305 -2.97 -8.15 6.85
CA THR A 305 -3.48 -8.49 5.52
C THR A 305 -4.32 -7.37 4.90
N VAL A 306 -3.96 -6.97 3.66
CA VAL A 306 -4.74 -6.04 2.84
C VAL A 306 -5.00 -6.71 1.49
N ALA A 307 -6.22 -7.15 1.24
CA ALA A 307 -6.60 -7.84 0.01
C ALA A 307 -7.19 -6.89 -1.05
N SER A 308 -6.63 -5.68 -1.20
CA SER A 308 -7.03 -4.73 -2.26
C SER A 308 -6.34 -5.07 -3.58
N VAL A 309 -6.94 -6.01 -4.32
CA VAL A 309 -6.57 -6.47 -5.67
C VAL A 309 -7.63 -5.97 -6.65
N GLY A 310 -7.20 -5.27 -7.69
CA GLY A 310 -8.11 -4.59 -8.62
C GLY A 310 -8.44 -3.15 -8.23
N ILE A 311 -9.67 -2.69 -8.50
CA ILE A 311 -10.14 -1.34 -8.10
C ILE A 311 -10.14 -1.22 -6.57
N ALA A 312 -9.21 -0.43 -6.03
CA ALA A 312 -9.07 -0.22 -4.58
C ALA A 312 -10.31 0.44 -3.97
N GLN A 313 -10.65 0.06 -2.73
CA GLN A 313 -11.81 0.60 -2.01
C GLN A 313 -11.83 2.15 -1.99
N SER A 314 -10.66 2.78 -1.91
CA SER A 314 -10.50 4.24 -1.92
C SER A 314 -10.99 4.96 -3.18
N THR A 315 -11.16 4.22 -4.29
CA THR A 315 -11.60 4.75 -5.57
C THR A 315 -13.10 4.59 -5.83
N ALA A 316 -13.78 3.62 -5.18
CA ALA A 316 -15.25 3.50 -5.17
C ALA A 316 -15.75 2.52 -4.09
N ALA A 317 -15.78 2.96 -2.82
CA ALA A 317 -15.95 2.09 -1.64
C ALA A 317 -17.26 1.32 -1.53
N THR A 318 -18.30 1.79 -2.22
CA THR A 318 -19.65 1.19 -2.22
C THR A 318 -19.88 0.28 -3.43
N LEU A 319 -18.92 0.18 -4.35
CA LEU A 319 -18.96 -0.74 -5.50
C LEU A 319 -17.87 -1.82 -5.43
N PHE A 320 -16.74 -1.53 -4.76
CA PHE A 320 -15.61 -2.45 -4.65
C PHE A 320 -15.11 -2.53 -3.21
N ASP A 321 -15.19 -3.74 -2.64
CA ASP A 321 -14.54 -4.08 -1.36
C ASP A 321 -13.02 -4.23 -1.48
N GLY A 322 -12.52 -4.27 -2.72
CA GLY A 322 -11.11 -4.47 -3.06
C GLY A 322 -10.76 -5.93 -3.35
N HIS A 323 -11.67 -6.90 -3.18
CA HIS A 323 -11.40 -8.33 -3.38
C HIS A 323 -11.58 -8.77 -4.85
N GLY A 324 -10.80 -8.19 -5.77
CA GLY A 324 -10.76 -8.56 -7.19
C GLY A 324 -9.73 -9.65 -7.52
N GLY A 325 -9.77 -10.16 -8.76
CA GLY A 325 -8.80 -11.14 -9.30
C GLY A 325 -8.42 -12.29 -8.34
N TRP A 326 -7.12 -12.41 -8.06
CA TRP A 326 -6.54 -13.41 -7.16
C TRP A 326 -6.76 -13.12 -5.67
N GLY A 327 -7.25 -11.92 -5.32
CA GLY A 327 -7.58 -11.46 -3.97
C GLY A 327 -9.04 -11.71 -3.57
N ARG A 328 -9.80 -12.48 -4.36
CA ARG A 328 -11.22 -12.75 -4.12
C ARG A 328 -11.51 -13.32 -2.71
N LYS A 329 -12.68 -12.98 -2.18
CA LYS A 329 -13.12 -13.26 -0.79
C LYS A 329 -12.92 -14.71 -0.37
N GLU A 330 -13.25 -15.67 -1.23
CA GLU A 330 -13.15 -17.10 -0.94
C GLU A 330 -11.70 -17.60 -0.81
N LEU A 331 -10.71 -16.84 -1.31
CA LEU A 331 -9.28 -17.14 -1.19
C LEU A 331 -8.63 -16.45 0.02
N MET A 332 -9.34 -15.53 0.67
CA MET A 332 -8.86 -14.92 1.91
C MET A 332 -9.09 -15.84 3.11
N ARG A 333 -9.87 -16.93 3.02
CA ARG A 333 -9.96 -17.86 4.17
C ARG A 333 -8.62 -18.54 4.48
N VAL A 334 -8.34 -18.81 5.75
CA VAL A 334 -7.24 -19.73 6.11
C VAL A 334 -7.75 -21.17 5.92
N PRO A 335 -7.10 -22.01 5.09
CA PRO A 335 -7.55 -23.39 4.87
C PRO A 335 -7.29 -24.26 6.12
N TYR A 336 -8.10 -25.30 6.30
CA TYR A 336 -7.98 -26.24 7.43
C TYR A 336 -6.67 -27.05 7.45
N SER A 337 -5.95 -27.12 6.32
CA SER A 337 -4.65 -27.75 6.25
C SER A 337 -3.56 -27.00 7.02
N VAL A 338 -3.76 -25.70 7.29
CA VAL A 338 -2.85 -24.88 8.10
C VAL A 338 -3.06 -25.21 9.58
N ARG A 339 -2.02 -25.76 10.23
CA ARG A 339 -2.09 -26.14 11.66
C ARG A 339 -2.07 -24.95 12.61
N ARG A 340 -1.22 -23.96 12.35
CA ARG A 340 -1.09 -22.74 13.16
C ARG A 340 -1.10 -21.52 12.26
N CYS A 341 -2.00 -20.59 12.52
CA CYS A 341 -2.00 -19.27 11.88
C CYS A 341 -1.93 -18.18 12.95
N VAL A 342 -1.01 -17.23 12.77
CA VAL A 342 -0.91 -16.02 13.59
C VAL A 342 -1.07 -14.83 12.67
N HIS A 343 -2.02 -13.96 12.96
CA HIS A 343 -2.22 -12.73 12.23
C HIS A 343 -2.05 -11.53 13.16
N MET A 344 -0.98 -10.75 12.93
CA MET A 344 -0.68 -9.53 13.67
C MET A 344 -1.29 -8.34 12.95
N VAL A 345 -2.10 -7.53 13.64
CA VAL A 345 -2.92 -6.47 13.02
C VAL A 345 -2.62 -5.10 13.60
N ALA A 346 -2.69 -4.07 12.75
CA ALA A 346 -2.44 -2.68 13.12
C ALA A 346 -3.70 -2.00 13.65
N ALA A 347 -3.65 -1.50 14.88
CA ALA A 347 -4.79 -0.83 15.52
C ALA A 347 -5.08 0.58 14.97
N HIS A 348 -4.09 1.26 14.39
CA HIS A 348 -4.16 2.71 14.14
C HIS A 348 -4.20 3.11 12.66
N GLU A 349 -4.36 2.16 11.72
CA GLU A 349 -4.31 2.41 10.28
C GLU A 349 -5.59 3.11 9.75
N PRO A 350 -5.53 4.38 9.27
CA PRO A 350 -6.73 5.15 8.90
C PRO A 350 -7.06 5.14 7.40
N ARG A 351 -6.16 4.69 6.52
CA ARG A 351 -6.26 4.89 5.07
C ARG A 351 -7.43 4.09 4.46
N GLY A 352 -8.11 4.69 3.48
CA GLY A 352 -9.17 4.04 2.71
C GLY A 352 -8.65 2.91 1.82
N SER A 353 -7.44 3.06 1.29
CA SER A 353 -6.78 2.05 0.43
C SER A 353 -6.24 0.82 1.17
N PHE A 354 -6.35 0.77 2.50
CA PHE A 354 -5.80 -0.31 3.32
C PHE A 354 -6.88 -1.00 4.19
N PRO A 355 -7.97 -1.53 3.62
CA PRO A 355 -8.89 -2.38 4.37
C PRO A 355 -8.16 -3.57 4.98
N LEU A 356 -8.59 -4.00 6.17
CA LEU A 356 -8.02 -5.16 6.86
C LEU A 356 -8.84 -6.41 6.55
N ASP A 357 -8.17 -7.48 6.14
CA ASP A 357 -8.77 -8.82 6.11
C ASP A 357 -8.35 -9.61 7.35
N LEU A 358 -9.25 -9.74 8.31
CA LEU A 358 -9.11 -10.61 9.48
C LEU A 358 -9.23 -12.08 9.08
N ILE A 359 -8.67 -12.95 9.93
CA ILE A 359 -8.82 -14.39 9.87
C ILE A 359 -10.00 -14.83 10.74
N ASP A 360 -10.55 -16.01 10.47
CA ASP A 360 -11.52 -16.60 11.39
C ASP A 360 -10.79 -17.16 12.62
N ALA A 361 -10.61 -16.32 13.64
CA ALA A 361 -9.98 -16.66 14.91
C ALA A 361 -10.89 -17.48 15.85
N SER A 362 -12.09 -17.87 15.42
CA SER A 362 -12.94 -18.81 16.16
C SER A 362 -12.47 -20.26 16.04
N ILE A 363 -11.69 -20.57 14.99
CA ILE A 363 -11.17 -21.92 14.71
C ILE A 363 -9.84 -22.15 15.45
N ASP A 364 -9.68 -23.33 16.03
CA ASP A 364 -8.47 -23.74 16.76
C ASP A 364 -7.19 -23.59 15.93
N GLY A 365 -6.09 -23.24 16.61
CA GLY A 365 -4.79 -23.01 15.98
C GLY A 365 -4.68 -21.65 15.28
N ARG A 366 -5.69 -20.78 15.35
CA ARG A 366 -5.66 -19.44 14.74
C ARG A 366 -5.71 -18.37 15.81
N GLU A 367 -4.85 -17.37 15.70
CA GLU A 367 -4.82 -16.27 16.67
C GLU A 367 -4.62 -14.92 15.98
N GLU A 368 -5.37 -13.93 16.44
CA GLU A 368 -5.20 -12.53 16.06
C GLU A 368 -4.58 -11.73 17.21
N ILE A 369 -3.51 -10.99 16.90
CA ILE A 369 -2.81 -10.18 17.89
C ILE A 369 -2.80 -8.73 17.43
N VAL A 370 -3.44 -7.86 18.21
CA VAL A 370 -3.51 -6.42 17.92
C VAL A 370 -2.27 -5.72 18.46
N TYR A 371 -1.63 -4.91 17.61
CA TYR A 371 -0.47 -4.10 17.96
C TYR A 371 -0.77 -2.61 17.84
N PRO A 372 -0.16 -1.76 18.69
CA PRO A 372 -0.15 -0.34 18.44
C PRO A 372 0.71 -0.07 17.20
N GLY A 373 0.18 0.73 16.29
CA GLY A 373 0.88 1.16 15.10
C GLY A 373 -0.04 1.27 13.91
N VAL A 374 0.47 1.88 12.84
CA VAL A 374 -0.12 1.80 11.49
C VAL A 374 0.44 0.59 10.74
N HIS A 375 0.01 0.38 9.49
CA HIS A 375 0.33 -0.82 8.69
C HIS A 375 1.81 -1.29 8.75
N SER A 376 2.75 -0.39 8.45
CA SER A 376 4.19 -0.70 8.43
C SER A 376 4.88 -0.60 9.78
N ASP A 377 4.21 -0.08 10.82
CA ASP A 377 4.65 -0.29 12.21
C ASP A 377 4.41 -1.74 12.65
N VAL A 378 3.58 -2.51 11.93
CA VAL A 378 3.36 -3.94 12.18
C VAL A 378 4.17 -4.83 11.25
N GLY A 379 4.12 -4.57 9.94
CA GLY A 379 4.82 -5.40 8.96
C GLY A 379 6.27 -5.02 8.67
N GLY A 380 6.73 -3.87 9.18
CA GLY A 380 7.99 -3.27 8.75
C GLY A 380 7.85 -2.51 7.43
N GLY A 381 8.93 -1.83 7.01
CA GLY A 381 8.94 -0.99 5.81
C GLY A 381 9.43 0.44 6.07
N TYR A 382 9.31 0.92 7.31
CA TYR A 382 9.86 2.22 7.69
C TYR A 382 11.36 2.15 7.96
N GLY A 383 12.06 3.20 7.57
CA GLY A 383 13.47 3.45 7.85
C GLY A 383 13.68 4.14 9.20
N PRO A 384 14.89 4.05 9.77
CA PRO A 384 15.22 4.77 11.00
C PRO A 384 15.03 6.29 10.85
N GLY A 385 14.34 6.92 11.79
CA GLY A 385 14.17 8.37 11.86
C GLY A 385 13.13 8.95 10.89
N GLU A 386 12.50 8.14 10.04
CA GLU A 386 11.41 8.59 9.17
C GLU A 386 10.28 9.17 10.02
N GLN A 387 9.71 10.29 9.58
CA GLN A 387 8.76 11.11 10.34
C GLN A 387 9.23 11.52 11.75
N GLY A 388 10.55 11.45 12.00
CA GLY A 388 11.14 11.68 13.31
C GLY A 388 10.80 10.59 14.33
N ARG A 389 10.45 9.38 13.87
CA ARG A 389 10.12 8.22 14.70
C ARG A 389 11.29 7.25 14.71
N GLY A 390 11.59 6.70 15.88
CA GLY A 390 12.60 5.68 16.07
C GLY A 390 13.97 5.99 15.45
N THR A 391 14.88 6.57 16.24
CA THR A 391 16.17 7.11 15.76
C THR A 391 17.17 6.11 15.20
N GLY A 392 16.95 4.80 15.40
CA GLY A 392 17.76 3.71 14.89
C GLY A 392 16.92 2.51 14.48
N ASP A 393 17.54 1.52 13.83
CA ASP A 393 16.82 0.33 13.35
C ASP A 393 16.14 -0.45 14.50
N ALA A 394 16.78 -0.50 15.67
CA ALA A 394 16.25 -1.12 16.88
C ALA A 394 15.14 -0.30 17.58
N ASP A 395 14.94 0.96 17.19
CA ASP A 395 13.87 1.83 17.72
C ASP A 395 12.58 1.74 16.90
N LYS A 396 12.56 1.05 15.77
CA LYS A 396 11.36 0.97 14.93
C LYS A 396 10.28 0.16 15.62
N LEU A 397 9.06 0.67 15.66
CA LEU A 397 7.94 0.00 16.31
C LEU A 397 7.70 -1.41 15.74
N SER A 398 8.01 -1.64 14.46
CA SER A 398 7.93 -2.95 13.80
C SER A 398 8.87 -4.03 14.33
N GLN A 399 9.90 -3.67 15.11
CA GLN A 399 10.77 -4.63 15.78
C GLN A 399 10.03 -5.47 16.82
N ILE A 400 8.96 -4.91 17.37
CA ILE A 400 8.09 -5.58 18.32
C ILE A 400 7.37 -6.79 17.68
N PRO A 401 6.50 -6.61 16.66
CA PRO A 401 5.83 -7.72 16.02
C PRO A 401 6.78 -8.65 15.27
N LEU A 402 7.96 -8.17 14.83
CA LEU A 402 9.02 -9.03 14.30
C LEU A 402 9.44 -10.09 15.32
N LEU A 403 9.81 -9.66 16.52
CA LEU A 403 10.25 -10.57 17.59
C LEU A 403 9.12 -11.51 18.01
N ASP A 404 7.91 -10.97 18.17
CA ASP A 404 6.77 -11.77 18.60
C ASP A 404 6.43 -12.83 17.52
N MET A 405 6.49 -12.50 16.22
CA MET A 405 6.27 -13.47 15.12
C MET A 405 7.39 -14.51 15.06
N TYR A 406 8.64 -14.09 15.23
CA TYR A 406 9.80 -15.00 15.31
C TYR A 406 9.59 -16.07 16.40
N ARG A 407 9.14 -15.65 17.58
CA ARG A 407 8.86 -16.54 18.71
C ARG A 407 7.65 -17.44 18.45
N GLU A 408 6.55 -16.90 17.93
CA GLU A 408 5.36 -17.71 17.59
C GLU A 408 5.67 -18.76 16.51
N ALA A 409 6.47 -18.40 15.51
CA ALA A 409 6.96 -19.33 14.51
C ALA A 409 7.83 -20.44 15.13
N ARG A 410 8.77 -20.10 16.02
CA ARG A 410 9.60 -21.10 16.72
C ARG A 410 8.77 -22.05 17.60
N LYS A 411 7.77 -21.53 18.31
CA LYS A 411 6.81 -22.35 19.08
C LYS A 411 6.01 -23.32 18.21
N ALA A 412 5.78 -22.97 16.94
CA ALA A 412 5.14 -23.83 15.94
C ALA A 412 6.11 -24.80 15.23
N GLY A 413 7.40 -24.78 15.59
CA GLY A 413 8.41 -25.65 14.99
C GLY A 413 9.05 -25.10 13.71
N VAL A 414 8.87 -23.81 13.38
CA VAL A 414 9.62 -23.19 12.28
C VAL A 414 11.10 -23.12 12.68
N PRO A 415 12.05 -23.56 11.83
CA PRO A 415 13.46 -23.65 12.17
C PRO A 415 14.19 -22.29 12.07
N LEU A 416 13.60 -21.21 12.57
CA LEU A 416 14.25 -19.89 12.58
C LEU A 416 15.34 -19.83 13.65
N ASP A 417 16.53 -19.37 13.26
CA ASP A 417 17.67 -19.22 14.17
C ASP A 417 18.51 -18.00 13.79
N ILE A 418 18.47 -16.95 14.62
CA ILE A 418 19.25 -15.73 14.40
C ILE A 418 20.76 -15.96 14.58
N ASN A 419 21.15 -17.04 15.28
CA ASN A 419 22.53 -17.45 15.47
C ASN A 419 22.87 -18.66 14.58
N GLY A 420 21.99 -18.97 13.62
CA GLY A 420 22.12 -20.14 12.76
C GLY A 420 23.31 -20.03 11.80
N PRO A 421 23.86 -21.17 11.33
CA PRO A 421 24.93 -21.16 10.33
C PRO A 421 24.52 -20.39 9.06
N GLY A 422 25.39 -19.50 8.58
CA GLY A 422 25.17 -18.72 7.37
C GLY A 422 24.30 -17.47 7.54
N VAL A 423 23.81 -17.18 8.75
CA VAL A 423 23.13 -15.91 9.06
C VAL A 423 24.17 -14.80 9.20
N ALA A 424 24.00 -13.71 8.45
CA ALA A 424 24.88 -12.55 8.50
C ALA A 424 24.72 -11.78 9.83
N ALA A 425 25.80 -11.15 10.30
CA ALA A 425 25.77 -10.37 11.54
C ALA A 425 24.74 -9.24 11.49
N GLU A 426 24.58 -8.62 10.32
CA GLU A 426 23.60 -7.57 10.05
C GLU A 426 22.16 -8.11 10.15
N ALA A 427 21.91 -9.33 9.65
CA ALA A 427 20.60 -9.98 9.74
C ALA A 427 20.24 -10.31 11.20
N ALA A 428 21.18 -10.79 12.00
CA ALA A 428 20.97 -11.02 13.43
C ALA A 428 20.74 -9.70 14.19
N ALA A 429 21.53 -8.66 13.89
CA ALA A 429 21.38 -7.34 14.50
C ALA A 429 20.03 -6.67 14.18
N ALA A 430 19.43 -6.98 13.03
CA ALA A 430 18.10 -6.50 12.64
C ALA A 430 16.96 -6.99 13.55
N PHE A 431 17.20 -7.91 14.50
CA PHE A 431 16.21 -8.31 15.51
C PHE A 431 16.34 -7.56 16.84
N ALA A 432 17.29 -6.64 16.97
CA ALA A 432 17.48 -5.86 18.18
C ALA A 432 16.28 -4.94 18.45
N ILE A 433 15.89 -4.80 19.72
CA ILE A 433 14.89 -3.84 20.19
C ILE A 433 15.55 -2.96 21.22
N SER A 434 15.47 -1.64 21.05
CA SER A 434 16.09 -0.72 21.99
C SER A 434 15.41 -0.78 23.37
N PRO A 435 16.15 -0.51 24.46
CA PRO A 435 15.55 -0.41 25.79
C PRO A 435 14.47 0.68 25.87
N ALA A 436 14.60 1.76 25.09
CA ALA A 436 13.63 2.85 25.07
C ALA A 436 12.30 2.40 24.46
N LEU A 437 12.33 1.74 23.30
CA LEU A 437 11.15 1.19 22.65
C LEU A 437 10.47 0.14 23.55
N LYS A 438 11.23 -0.78 24.15
CA LYS A 438 10.68 -1.77 25.09
C LYS A 438 9.91 -1.10 26.22
N ARG A 439 10.51 -0.12 26.90
CA ARG A 439 9.86 0.61 28.00
C ARG A 439 8.61 1.35 27.54
N ALA A 440 8.68 2.08 26.43
CA ALA A 440 7.53 2.82 25.90
C ALA A 440 6.38 1.88 25.54
N PHE A 441 6.67 0.75 24.89
CA PHE A 441 5.66 -0.24 24.55
C PHE A 441 5.05 -0.90 25.78
N SER A 442 5.86 -1.39 26.73
CA SER A 442 5.33 -2.03 27.94
C SER A 442 4.47 -1.05 28.75
N ALA A 443 4.88 0.23 28.82
CA ALA A 443 4.10 1.27 29.49
C ALA A 443 2.78 1.54 28.76
N TYR A 444 2.78 1.57 27.43
CA TYR A 444 1.55 1.63 26.63
C TYR A 444 0.60 0.49 26.98
N VAL A 445 1.04 -0.77 26.87
CA VAL A 445 0.19 -1.96 27.11
C VAL A 445 -0.41 -1.95 28.51
N ARG A 446 0.41 -1.66 29.54
CA ARG A 446 -0.04 -1.64 30.93
C ARG A 446 -1.07 -0.55 31.18
N THR A 447 -0.87 0.62 30.57
CA THR A 447 -1.79 1.76 30.70
C THR A 447 -3.08 1.53 29.93
N SER A 448 -3.02 0.83 28.79
CA SER A 448 -4.17 0.54 27.93
C SER A 448 -4.93 -0.74 28.31
N ALA A 449 -4.55 -1.45 29.38
CA ALA A 449 -5.06 -2.80 29.67
C ALA A 449 -6.60 -2.86 29.83
N ASP A 450 -7.20 -1.77 30.32
CA ASP A 450 -8.65 -1.67 30.54
C ASP A 450 -9.40 -0.96 29.39
N TYR A 451 -8.69 -0.53 28.34
CA TYR A 451 -9.28 0.11 27.15
C TYR A 451 -9.79 -0.93 26.16
N TYR A 452 -10.82 -1.66 26.55
CA TYR A 452 -11.53 -2.58 25.65
C TYR A 452 -13.01 -2.66 26.03
N TYR A 453 -13.77 -1.64 25.64
CA TYR A 453 -15.18 -1.47 26.01
C TYR A 453 -16.16 -2.22 25.09
N ALA A 454 -15.71 -2.71 23.93
CA ALA A 454 -16.53 -3.44 22.96
C ALA A 454 -16.04 -4.90 22.80
N ARG A 455 -15.93 -5.63 23.93
CA ARG A 455 -15.33 -6.98 23.97
C ARG A 455 -16.10 -8.01 23.15
N GLU A 456 -17.41 -7.82 23.05
CA GLU A 456 -18.35 -8.59 22.24
C GLU A 456 -18.03 -8.55 20.74
N HIS A 457 -17.26 -7.56 20.28
CA HIS A 457 -16.90 -7.37 18.89
C HIS A 457 -15.52 -7.92 18.52
N GLY A 458 -14.88 -8.70 19.41
CA GLY A 458 -13.62 -9.38 19.09
C GLY A 458 -12.49 -8.43 18.68
N THR A 459 -11.63 -8.87 17.76
CA THR A 459 -10.52 -8.08 17.21
C THR A 459 -10.93 -6.69 16.71
N PRO A 460 -12.02 -6.50 15.92
CA PRO A 460 -12.51 -5.18 15.55
C PRO A 460 -12.80 -4.26 16.75
N GLY A 461 -13.48 -4.77 17.79
CA GLY A 461 -13.77 -4.01 18.99
C GLY A 461 -12.51 -3.58 19.75
N LEU A 462 -11.50 -4.44 19.78
CA LEU A 462 -10.22 -4.13 20.43
C LEU A 462 -9.47 -3.07 19.65
N MET A 463 -9.36 -3.22 18.33
CA MET A 463 -8.79 -2.19 17.45
C MET A 463 -9.50 -0.85 17.61
N ARG A 464 -10.84 -0.86 17.67
CA ARG A 464 -11.66 0.35 17.81
C ARG A 464 -11.33 1.13 19.09
N ALA A 465 -11.13 0.43 20.21
CA ALA A 465 -10.79 1.07 21.47
C ALA A 465 -9.40 1.74 21.42
N HIS A 466 -8.41 1.07 20.83
CA HIS A 466 -7.07 1.63 20.65
C HIS A 466 -7.04 2.77 19.61
N TYR A 467 -7.85 2.68 18.55
CA TYR A 467 -8.02 3.79 17.60
C TYR A 467 -8.64 5.03 18.27
N GLY A 468 -9.54 4.85 19.24
CA GLY A 468 -10.06 5.95 20.05
C GLY A 468 -8.96 6.70 20.83
N LEU A 469 -7.99 5.99 21.41
CA LEU A 469 -6.81 6.59 22.04
C LEU A 469 -5.97 7.40 21.04
N TYR A 470 -5.81 6.89 19.83
CA TYR A 470 -5.10 7.59 18.76
C TYR A 470 -5.81 8.89 18.36
N LEU A 471 -7.14 8.88 18.25
CA LEU A 471 -7.92 10.09 17.94
C LEU A 471 -7.80 11.15 19.03
N ARG A 472 -7.84 10.76 20.31
CA ARG A 472 -7.58 11.67 21.44
C ARG A 472 -6.19 12.30 21.34
N TRP A 473 -5.17 11.51 20.98
CA TRP A 473 -3.81 12.01 20.76
C TRP A 473 -3.71 12.96 19.57
N ARG A 474 -4.34 12.62 18.43
CA ARG A 474 -4.39 13.50 17.25
C ARG A 474 -5.01 14.85 17.58
N LYS A 475 -6.12 14.87 18.32
CA LYS A 475 -6.75 16.10 18.79
C LYS A 475 -5.82 16.92 19.67
N MET A 476 -5.15 16.28 20.64
CA MET A 476 -4.16 16.95 21.51
C MET A 476 -3.02 17.58 20.70
N ARG A 477 -2.62 16.98 19.57
CA ARG A 477 -1.52 17.42 18.72
C ARG A 477 -1.90 18.44 17.64
N LEU A 478 -3.19 18.72 17.43
CA LEU A 478 -3.65 19.65 16.40
C LEU A 478 -2.90 20.99 16.45
N ASP A 479 -2.72 21.57 17.64
CA ASP A 479 -2.20 22.93 17.78
C ASP A 479 -0.71 23.01 18.12
N ASN A 480 -0.09 21.88 18.50
CA ASN A 480 1.30 21.85 18.95
C ASN A 480 2.19 20.80 18.28
N LEU A 481 1.73 20.14 17.20
CA LEU A 481 2.50 19.15 16.45
C LEU A 481 3.88 19.68 16.03
N ARG A 482 3.94 20.92 15.52
CA ARG A 482 5.19 21.55 15.05
C ARG A 482 6.24 21.79 16.15
N THR A 483 5.81 21.78 17.41
CA THR A 483 6.69 21.97 18.57
C THR A 483 7.21 20.66 19.14
N GLN A 484 6.70 19.51 18.67
CA GLN A 484 7.13 18.22 19.18
C GLN A 484 8.56 17.89 18.75
N PRO A 485 9.37 17.28 19.63
CA PRO A 485 10.75 16.89 19.30
C PRO A 485 10.85 16.01 18.05
N SER A 486 9.93 15.05 17.87
CA SER A 486 9.89 14.20 16.68
C SER A 486 9.60 14.99 15.41
N PHE A 487 8.68 15.96 15.45
CA PHE A 487 8.45 16.83 14.29
C PHE A 487 9.69 17.67 13.95
N LEU A 488 10.38 18.21 14.95
CA LEU A 488 11.63 18.97 14.73
C LEU A 488 12.74 18.08 14.17
N ALA A 489 12.84 16.83 14.64
CA ALA A 489 13.75 15.83 14.10
C ALA A 489 13.41 15.48 12.64
N ALA A 490 12.14 15.26 12.32
CA ALA A 490 11.65 15.06 10.96
C ALA A 490 12.03 16.26 10.08
N LYS A 491 11.77 17.48 10.53
CA LYS A 491 12.11 18.70 9.77
C LYS A 491 13.61 18.82 9.49
N ALA A 492 14.46 18.31 10.37
CA ALA A 492 15.90 18.34 10.21
C ALA A 492 16.43 17.24 9.28
N ALA A 493 15.94 16.01 9.41
CA ALA A 493 16.45 14.84 8.70
C ALA A 493 15.65 14.48 7.43
N TYR A 494 14.33 14.63 7.49
CA TYR A 494 13.36 14.30 6.44
C TYR A 494 12.36 15.45 6.23
N PRO A 495 12.77 16.58 5.59
CA PRO A 495 11.92 17.77 5.47
C PRO A 495 10.57 17.51 4.80
N GLN A 496 10.52 16.59 3.84
CA GLN A 496 9.28 16.16 3.18
C GLN A 496 8.31 15.52 4.18
N ASP A 497 8.79 14.66 5.08
CA ASP A 497 7.98 14.04 6.13
C ASP A 497 7.36 15.08 7.07
N ALA A 498 8.11 16.13 7.43
CA ALA A 498 7.59 17.21 8.26
C ALA A 498 6.47 17.99 7.56
N VAL A 499 6.60 18.25 6.25
CA VAL A 499 5.53 18.87 5.45
C VAL A 499 4.32 17.94 5.35
N ASP A 500 4.54 16.63 5.24
CA ASP A 500 3.48 15.63 5.17
C ASP A 500 2.67 15.56 6.45
N LEU A 501 3.35 15.50 7.59
CA LEU A 501 2.74 15.52 8.92
C LEU A 501 1.95 16.81 9.14
N ASP A 502 2.53 17.95 8.79
CA ASP A 502 1.92 19.26 9.00
C ASP A 502 0.68 19.49 8.11
N SER A 503 0.81 19.19 6.82
CA SER A 503 -0.30 19.31 5.87
C SER A 503 -1.44 18.33 6.18
N ALA A 504 -1.13 17.12 6.63
CA ALA A 504 -2.16 16.17 7.05
C ALA A 504 -2.81 16.54 8.39
N ASN A 505 -2.10 17.21 9.29
CA ASN A 505 -2.66 17.78 10.52
C ASN A 505 -3.61 18.95 10.21
N GLU A 506 -3.30 19.76 9.20
CA GLU A 506 -4.21 20.79 8.69
C GLU A 506 -5.44 20.18 8.01
N GLU A 507 -5.28 19.12 7.21
CA GLU A 507 -6.43 18.38 6.64
C GLU A 507 -7.36 17.83 7.73
N LEU A 508 -6.82 17.32 8.83
CA LEU A 508 -7.62 16.86 9.98
C LEU A 508 -8.39 18.00 10.63
N ARG A 509 -7.77 19.18 10.78
CA ARG A 509 -8.45 20.38 11.28
C ARG A 509 -9.63 20.73 10.37
N LEU A 510 -9.42 20.78 9.06
CA LEU A 510 -10.47 21.08 8.09
C LEU A 510 -11.59 20.03 8.09
N GLU A 511 -11.23 18.75 8.13
CA GLU A 511 -12.16 17.62 8.22
C GLU A 511 -13.06 17.73 9.46
N TRP A 512 -12.48 18.04 10.62
CA TRP A 512 -13.23 18.20 11.86
C TRP A 512 -14.23 19.35 11.78
N HIS A 513 -13.81 20.52 11.30
CA HIS A 513 -14.70 21.68 11.17
C HIS A 513 -15.85 21.41 10.19
N ASP A 514 -15.58 20.69 9.11
CA ASP A 514 -16.60 20.32 8.13
C ASP A 514 -17.63 19.34 8.71
N LEU A 515 -17.20 18.33 9.46
CA LEU A 515 -18.10 17.39 10.14
C LEU A 515 -18.99 18.10 11.18
N LEU A 516 -18.45 19.06 11.94
CA LEU A 516 -19.24 19.87 12.87
C LEU A 516 -20.30 20.72 12.15
N GLU A 517 -20.00 21.19 10.95
CA GLU A 517 -20.95 21.95 10.16
C GLU A 517 -22.02 21.04 9.52
N CYS A 518 -21.63 19.85 9.04
CA CYS A 518 -22.59 18.81 8.64
C CYS A 518 -23.53 18.45 9.78
N GLU A 519 -23.03 18.35 11.02
CA GLU A 519 -23.84 18.06 12.21
C GLU A 519 -24.95 19.09 12.43
N LYS A 520 -24.63 20.40 12.32
CA LYS A 520 -25.62 21.48 12.42
C LYS A 520 -26.67 21.42 11.32
N GLN A 521 -26.30 20.89 10.15
CA GLN A 521 -27.14 20.84 8.96
C GLN A 521 -27.94 19.52 8.83
N GLY A 522 -27.78 18.58 9.77
CA GLY A 522 -28.48 17.29 9.75
C GLY A 522 -27.78 16.18 8.96
N GLY A 523 -26.50 16.35 8.61
CA GLY A 523 -25.70 15.38 7.86
C GLY A 523 -25.06 15.97 6.60
N PRO A 524 -24.20 15.22 5.91
CA PRO A 524 -23.57 15.65 4.67
C PRO A 524 -24.56 15.59 3.50
N THR A 525 -24.41 16.51 2.54
CA THR A 525 -25.21 16.50 1.29
C THR A 525 -24.30 16.70 0.09
N VAL A 526 -24.58 16.01 -1.02
CA VAL A 526 -23.84 16.19 -2.28
C VAL A 526 -23.77 17.67 -2.69
N GLY A 527 -24.87 18.41 -2.57
CA GLY A 527 -24.93 19.84 -2.93
C GLY A 527 -23.89 20.71 -2.22
N ARG A 528 -23.59 20.44 -0.95
CA ARG A 528 -22.55 21.13 -0.17
C ARG A 528 -21.15 20.89 -0.76
N TYR A 529 -20.83 19.63 -1.06
CA TYR A 529 -19.51 19.24 -1.57
C TYR A 529 -19.33 19.56 -3.07
N ALA A 530 -20.41 19.55 -3.85
CA ALA A 530 -20.43 19.95 -5.26
C ALA A 530 -20.34 21.48 -5.43
N GLY A 531 -20.96 22.26 -4.55
CA GLY A 531 -20.99 23.73 -4.59
C GLY A 531 -19.77 24.43 -3.99
N ASN A 532 -19.05 23.79 -3.07
CA ASN A 532 -17.89 24.38 -2.42
C ASN A 532 -16.63 24.42 -3.33
N ALA A 533 -15.67 25.28 -2.94
CA ALA A 533 -14.34 25.45 -3.56
C ALA A 533 -13.56 24.14 -3.78
N VAL A 534 -14.00 23.04 -3.16
CA VAL A 534 -13.57 21.64 -3.37
C VAL A 534 -13.62 21.28 -4.87
N SER A 535 -14.72 21.51 -5.59
CA SER A 535 -14.82 21.20 -7.04
C SER A 535 -13.80 21.98 -7.89
N LYS A 536 -13.51 23.24 -7.53
CA LYS A 536 -12.55 24.11 -8.23
C LYS A 536 -11.08 23.78 -7.93
N LYS A 537 -10.76 23.31 -6.72
CA LYS A 537 -9.41 22.81 -6.34
C LYS A 537 -9.15 21.41 -6.89
N LEU A 538 -10.18 20.55 -6.95
CA LEU A 538 -10.11 19.18 -7.43
C LEU A 538 -9.90 19.07 -8.94
N THR A 539 -10.43 20.02 -9.72
CA THR A 539 -10.27 20.09 -11.18
C THR A 539 -8.91 20.65 -11.62
N GLN A 540 -8.13 21.23 -10.70
CA GLN A 540 -6.82 21.83 -11.00
C GLN A 540 -5.64 20.85 -10.91
N ASN A 541 -5.83 19.66 -10.32
CA ASN A 541 -4.82 18.59 -10.33
C ASN A 541 -5.27 17.50 -11.32
N PRO A 542 -4.50 17.21 -12.40
CA PRO A 542 -4.87 16.21 -13.41
C PRO A 542 -5.11 14.80 -12.84
N LYS A 543 -4.36 14.38 -11.80
CA LYS A 543 -4.53 13.07 -11.14
C LYS A 543 -5.82 13.02 -10.32
N ALA A 544 -6.11 14.09 -9.57
CA ALA A 544 -7.36 14.20 -8.81
C ALA A 544 -8.58 14.35 -9.73
N ALA A 545 -8.46 15.13 -10.80
CA ALA A 545 -9.49 15.29 -11.81
C ALA A 545 -9.79 13.95 -12.51
N ALA A 546 -8.80 13.12 -12.80
CA ALA A 546 -9.02 11.84 -13.45
C ALA A 546 -9.78 10.84 -12.54
N VAL A 547 -9.55 10.89 -11.22
CA VAL A 547 -10.24 10.02 -10.23
C VAL A 547 -11.66 10.52 -9.94
N ILE A 548 -11.87 11.83 -9.84
CA ILE A 548 -13.15 12.42 -9.42
C ILE A 548 -14.08 12.81 -10.57
N SER A 549 -13.56 13.21 -11.73
CA SER A 549 -14.38 13.68 -12.85
C SER A 549 -15.46 12.70 -13.29
N PRO A 550 -15.26 11.37 -13.27
CA PRO A 550 -16.34 10.44 -13.62
C PRO A 550 -17.55 10.50 -12.69
N ALA A 551 -17.35 10.81 -11.40
CA ALA A 551 -18.42 10.85 -10.39
C ALA A 551 -19.00 12.25 -10.16
N VAL A 552 -18.19 13.31 -10.19
CA VAL A 552 -18.63 14.67 -9.77
C VAL A 552 -19.01 15.56 -10.96
N LEU A 553 -18.38 15.40 -12.12
CA LEU A 553 -18.67 16.23 -13.29
C LEU A 553 -20.13 16.14 -13.79
N PRO A 554 -20.78 14.96 -13.81
CA PRO A 554 -22.20 14.83 -14.16
C PRO A 554 -23.12 15.56 -13.17
N ILE A 555 -22.78 15.54 -11.88
CA ILE A 555 -23.52 16.23 -10.81
C ILE A 555 -23.42 17.75 -11.00
N VAL A 556 -22.20 18.26 -11.21
CA VAL A 556 -21.96 19.70 -11.44
C VAL A 556 -22.66 20.17 -12.72
N GLN A 557 -22.61 19.40 -13.80
CA GLN A 557 -23.32 19.72 -15.04
C GLN A 557 -24.84 19.69 -14.84
N GLY A 558 -25.37 18.73 -14.09
CA GLY A 558 -26.79 18.64 -13.72
C GLY A 558 -27.27 19.80 -12.84
N LEU A 559 -26.45 20.24 -11.87
CA LEU A 559 -26.75 21.37 -10.97
C LEU A 559 -26.59 22.74 -11.66
N GLN A 560 -25.64 22.89 -12.58
CA GLN A 560 -25.39 24.15 -13.30
C GLN A 560 -26.36 24.41 -14.46
N SER A 561 -27.07 23.39 -14.95
CA SER A 561 -27.97 23.52 -16.10
C SER A 561 -29.44 23.55 -15.71
N ALA A 562 -29.90 24.69 -15.20
CA ALA A 562 -31.32 25.03 -15.13
C ALA A 562 -31.94 25.34 -16.53
N LEU A 563 -31.50 24.63 -17.58
CA LEU A 563 -31.96 24.78 -18.97
C LEU A 563 -32.80 23.55 -19.38
N PRO A 564 -33.99 23.74 -19.99
CA PRO A 564 -34.92 22.66 -20.33
C PRO A 564 -34.44 21.68 -21.44
N LEU A 565 -33.22 21.82 -21.95
CA LEU A 565 -32.67 21.05 -23.08
C LEU A 565 -31.80 19.85 -22.69
N VAL A 566 -31.64 19.55 -21.40
CA VAL A 566 -30.82 18.41 -20.96
C VAL A 566 -31.63 17.11 -21.08
N GLY A 567 -31.22 16.22 -22.01
CA GLY A 567 -31.91 14.98 -22.33
C GLY A 567 -32.03 13.98 -21.15
N PRO A 568 -32.99 13.05 -21.18
CA PRO A 568 -33.27 12.11 -20.08
C PRO A 568 -32.07 11.28 -19.63
N VAL A 569 -31.19 10.91 -20.56
CA VAL A 569 -29.98 10.11 -20.30
C VAL A 569 -29.00 10.86 -19.39
N VAL A 570 -28.77 12.14 -19.64
CA VAL A 570 -27.83 12.96 -18.84
C VAL A 570 -28.36 13.15 -17.42
N ARG A 571 -29.68 13.35 -17.26
CA ARG A 571 -30.32 13.46 -15.93
C ARG A 571 -30.25 12.16 -15.13
N ALA A 572 -30.49 11.01 -15.77
CA ALA A 572 -30.38 9.71 -15.12
C ALA A 572 -28.95 9.42 -14.65
N SER A 573 -27.96 9.75 -15.49
CA SER A 573 -26.54 9.61 -15.15
C SER A 573 -26.11 10.54 -14.01
N ALA A 574 -26.56 11.80 -14.00
CA ALA A 574 -26.27 12.74 -12.92
C ALA A 574 -26.87 12.27 -11.59
N LYS A 575 -28.12 11.79 -11.59
CA LYS A 575 -28.78 11.27 -10.39
C LYS A 575 -28.07 10.06 -9.79
N ARG A 576 -27.65 9.09 -10.61
CA ARG A 576 -26.90 7.92 -10.10
C ARG A 576 -25.56 8.29 -9.49
N ALA A 577 -24.87 9.25 -10.11
CA ALA A 577 -23.60 9.74 -9.59
C ALA A 577 -23.78 10.50 -8.26
N GLU A 578 -24.86 11.27 -8.15
CA GLU A 578 -25.28 11.91 -6.90
C GLU A 578 -25.60 10.88 -5.82
N ASP A 579 -26.46 9.88 -6.11
CA ASP A 579 -26.82 8.82 -5.16
C ASP A 579 -25.56 8.05 -4.68
N PHE A 580 -24.62 7.77 -5.58
CA PHE A 580 -23.34 7.13 -5.23
C PHE A 580 -22.46 7.97 -4.31
N PHE A 581 -22.28 9.26 -4.64
CA PHE A 581 -21.48 10.16 -3.83
C PHE A 581 -22.11 10.39 -2.46
N GLN A 582 -23.45 10.43 -2.41
CA GLN A 582 -24.19 10.50 -1.15
C GLN A 582 -23.93 9.27 -0.27
N LEU A 583 -23.92 8.05 -0.81
CA LEU A 583 -23.61 6.84 -0.04
C LEU A 583 -22.21 6.89 0.61
N GLN A 584 -21.21 7.42 -0.10
CA GLN A 584 -19.85 7.60 0.46
C GLN A 584 -19.84 8.61 1.61
N LEU A 585 -20.58 9.70 1.45
CA LEU A 585 -20.74 10.70 2.50
C LEU A 585 -21.50 10.15 3.71
N ASP A 586 -22.54 9.36 3.48
CA ASP A 586 -23.34 8.72 4.53
C ASP A 586 -22.49 7.71 5.30
N GLU A 587 -21.69 6.89 4.62
CA GLU A 587 -20.74 5.97 5.25
C GLU A 587 -19.72 6.72 6.10
N LYS A 588 -19.11 7.77 5.55
CA LYS A 588 -18.18 8.64 6.30
C LYS A 588 -18.87 9.25 7.52
N TRP A 589 -20.11 9.68 7.37
CA TRP A 589 -20.89 10.28 8.44
C TRP A 589 -21.16 9.27 9.56
N GLN A 590 -21.56 8.05 9.24
CA GLN A 590 -21.74 6.98 10.22
C GLN A 590 -20.43 6.68 10.96
N GLN A 591 -19.32 6.53 10.23
CA GLN A 591 -18.00 6.32 10.83
C GLN A 591 -17.58 7.49 11.75
N TRP A 592 -17.93 8.73 11.40
CA TRP A 592 -17.73 9.87 12.28
C TRP A 592 -18.54 9.74 13.57
N LEU A 593 -19.84 9.46 13.47
CA LEU A 593 -20.72 9.31 14.64
C LEU A 593 -20.19 8.24 15.60
N GLU A 594 -19.69 7.14 15.06
CA GLU A 594 -19.05 6.06 15.80
C GLU A 594 -17.80 6.52 16.57
N VAL A 595 -16.95 7.36 15.97
CA VAL A 595 -15.67 7.81 16.58
C VAL A 595 -15.71 9.14 17.31
N ARG A 596 -16.79 9.91 17.14
CA ARG A 596 -17.00 11.23 17.74
C ARG A 596 -16.89 11.20 19.25
N GLY A 597 -17.37 10.14 19.90
CA GLY A 597 -17.27 9.95 21.35
C GLY A 597 -15.82 10.00 21.82
N ASP A 598 -14.93 9.23 21.18
CA ASP A 598 -13.50 9.24 21.51
C ASP A 598 -12.83 10.55 21.17
N TRP A 599 -13.15 11.12 20.01
CA TRP A 599 -12.62 12.43 19.62
C TRP A 599 -12.96 13.53 20.64
N ASN A 600 -14.12 13.45 21.29
CA ASN A 600 -14.55 14.43 22.27
C ASN A 600 -14.03 14.21 23.69
N MET A 601 -13.37 13.08 23.95
CA MET A 601 -12.68 12.84 25.23
C MET A 601 -11.40 13.70 25.36
N GLY A 602 -10.92 13.85 26.60
CA GLY A 602 -9.65 14.50 26.90
C GLY A 602 -8.43 13.77 26.32
N PRO A 603 -7.21 14.32 26.44
CA PRO A 603 -6.00 13.68 25.93
C PRO A 603 -5.81 12.28 26.56
N PRO A 604 -5.14 11.35 25.85
CA PRO A 604 -4.80 10.06 26.43
C PRO A 604 -3.66 10.20 27.44
N GLU A 605 -3.49 9.17 28.25
CA GLU A 605 -2.49 9.09 29.30
C GLU A 605 -1.08 9.29 28.74
N ALA A 606 -0.17 9.85 29.54
CA ALA A 606 1.18 10.20 29.09
C ALA A 606 1.98 9.02 28.49
N PRO A 607 1.94 7.79 29.05
CA PRO A 607 2.61 6.63 28.44
C PRO A 607 2.10 6.28 27.05
N ILE A 608 0.79 6.45 26.82
CA ILE A 608 0.15 6.21 25.51
C ILE A 608 0.64 7.26 24.51
N SER A 609 0.55 8.53 24.89
CA SER A 609 1.04 9.65 24.07
C SER A 609 2.52 9.54 23.74
N ALA A 610 3.35 9.11 24.70
CA ALA A 610 4.79 8.97 24.52
C ALA A 610 5.16 7.90 23.48
N LEU A 611 4.41 6.80 23.38
CA LEU A 611 4.62 5.83 22.30
C LEU A 611 4.31 6.47 20.93
N TYR A 612 3.16 7.15 20.83
CA TYR A 612 2.73 7.82 19.61
C TYR A 612 3.70 8.94 19.17
N ASP A 613 4.21 9.73 20.11
CA ASP A 613 5.10 10.84 19.84
C ASP A 613 6.49 10.43 19.39
N ASN A 614 6.98 9.24 19.79
CA ASN A 614 8.39 8.88 19.57
C ASN A 614 8.59 7.71 18.62
N PHE A 615 7.59 6.83 18.47
CA PHE A 615 7.77 5.55 17.79
C PHE A 615 6.71 5.24 16.73
N MET A 616 5.51 5.81 16.83
CA MET A 616 4.43 5.49 15.89
C MET A 616 4.42 6.42 14.67
N HIS A 617 4.34 5.84 13.49
CA HIS A 617 4.24 6.59 12.25
C HIS A 617 2.78 7.01 11.96
N ASP A 618 2.64 8.03 11.11
CA ASP A 618 1.38 8.47 10.53
C ASP A 618 1.35 8.05 9.06
N SER A 619 0.66 6.94 8.79
CA SER A 619 0.62 6.40 7.43
C SER A 619 -0.20 7.25 6.46
N ARG A 620 -1.20 8.00 6.93
CA ARG A 620 -1.99 8.90 6.08
C ARG A 620 -1.20 10.13 5.67
N ALA A 621 -0.35 10.68 6.55
CA ALA A 621 0.49 11.83 6.21
C ALA A 621 1.33 11.59 4.95
N TRP A 622 1.94 10.40 4.86
CA TRP A 622 2.86 10.02 3.78
C TRP A 622 2.18 9.40 2.55
N PHE A 623 1.02 8.76 2.72
CA PHE A 623 0.37 8.04 1.63
C PHE A 623 -0.29 8.98 0.61
N LYS A 624 0.40 9.24 -0.50
CA LYS A 624 -0.04 10.15 -1.57
C LYS A 624 -0.34 9.42 -2.89
N PRO A 625 -1.44 8.64 -2.98
CA PRO A 625 -1.77 7.91 -4.21
C PRO A 625 -2.08 8.81 -5.41
N LEU A 626 -2.44 10.08 -5.16
CA LEU A 626 -2.67 11.12 -6.18
C LEU A 626 -1.47 12.09 -6.30
N GLY A 627 -0.38 11.80 -5.58
CA GLY A 627 0.85 12.58 -5.57
C GLY A 627 1.90 12.04 -6.55
N ASP A 628 3.05 12.72 -6.62
CA ASP A 628 4.26 12.20 -7.24
C ASP A 628 5.14 11.53 -6.17
N ASP A 629 6.00 10.58 -6.60
CA ASP A 629 7.15 10.17 -5.77
C ASP A 629 8.16 11.35 -5.75
N ASP A 630 8.97 11.47 -4.69
CA ASP A 630 9.84 12.65 -4.47
C ASP A 630 10.78 12.96 -5.64
N ASP A 631 11.34 11.94 -6.30
CA ASP A 631 12.21 12.12 -7.45
C ASP A 631 11.47 12.63 -8.70
N VAL A 632 10.25 12.17 -8.93
CA VAL A 632 9.34 12.67 -9.98
C VAL A 632 8.97 14.12 -9.70
N TRP A 633 8.59 14.44 -8.47
CA TRP A 633 8.24 15.79 -8.04
C TRP A 633 9.40 16.77 -8.24
N ASN A 634 10.60 16.40 -7.76
CA ASN A 634 11.81 17.21 -7.90
C ASN A 634 12.22 17.38 -9.36
N TYR A 635 12.14 16.31 -10.15
CA TYR A 635 12.46 16.35 -11.58
C TYR A 635 11.52 17.28 -12.36
N ASN A 636 10.21 17.25 -12.07
CA ASN A 636 9.24 18.13 -12.71
C ASN A 636 9.53 19.62 -12.43
N GLN A 637 9.92 19.96 -11.19
CA GLN A 637 10.32 21.31 -10.84
C GLN A 637 11.61 21.74 -11.56
N ILE A 638 12.64 20.90 -11.56
CA ILE A 638 13.90 21.17 -12.26
C ILE A 638 13.67 21.33 -13.77
N LYS A 639 12.84 20.46 -14.36
CA LYS A 639 12.45 20.56 -15.77
C LYS A 639 11.78 21.90 -16.08
N ALA A 640 10.86 22.35 -15.23
CA ALA A 640 10.22 23.66 -15.39
C ALA A 640 11.21 24.83 -15.29
N LEU A 641 12.18 24.77 -14.36
CA LEU A 641 13.24 25.77 -14.26
C LEU A 641 14.13 25.79 -15.50
N LYS A 642 14.52 24.62 -16.02
CA LYS A 642 15.29 24.49 -17.26
C LYS A 642 14.53 25.02 -18.48
N THR A 643 13.23 24.72 -18.59
CA THR A 643 12.40 25.24 -19.68
C THR A 643 12.38 26.77 -19.67
N ARG A 644 12.16 27.39 -18.51
CA ARG A 644 12.18 28.86 -18.35
C ARG A 644 13.54 29.47 -18.71
N GLN A 645 14.64 28.81 -18.31
CA GLN A 645 15.99 29.25 -18.65
C GLN A 645 16.26 29.15 -20.16
N ALA A 646 15.84 28.06 -20.82
CA ALA A 646 16.01 27.87 -22.26
C ALA A 646 15.13 28.81 -23.10
N GLU A 647 13.92 29.13 -22.63
CA GLU A 647 13.09 30.19 -23.23
C GLU A 647 13.79 31.54 -23.16
N PHE A 648 14.30 31.90 -21.99
CA PHE A 648 15.09 33.12 -21.81
C PHE A 648 16.32 33.18 -22.71
N GLU A 649 17.11 32.11 -22.80
CA GLU A 649 18.31 32.07 -23.66
C GLU A 649 17.96 32.25 -25.14
N ARG A 650 16.85 31.65 -25.60
CA ARG A 650 16.34 31.86 -26.97
C ARG A 650 15.90 33.29 -27.21
N GLU A 651 15.16 33.88 -26.27
CA GLU A 651 14.71 35.28 -26.33
C GLU A 651 15.90 36.25 -26.31
N HIS A 652 16.87 36.03 -25.43
CA HIS A 652 18.06 36.85 -25.29
C HIS A 652 18.98 36.75 -26.52
N ALA A 653 19.18 35.55 -27.06
CA ALA A 653 19.91 35.35 -28.31
C ALA A 653 19.20 36.03 -29.49
N ALA A 654 17.88 35.93 -29.58
CA ALA A 654 17.09 36.62 -30.61
C ALA A 654 17.18 38.15 -30.46
N TRP A 655 17.11 38.66 -29.23
CA TRP A 655 17.30 40.08 -28.92
C TRP A 655 18.71 40.56 -29.31
N ARG A 656 19.76 39.82 -28.96
CA ARG A 656 21.16 40.11 -29.34
C ARG A 656 21.32 40.16 -30.86
N LYS A 657 20.75 39.20 -31.59
CA LYS A 657 20.80 39.15 -33.06
C LYS A 657 20.09 40.35 -33.68
N ARG A 658 18.91 40.74 -33.17
CA ARG A 658 18.19 41.95 -33.61
C ARG A 658 19.02 43.21 -33.38
N ARG A 659 19.63 43.34 -32.19
CA ARG A 659 20.53 44.45 -31.83
C ARG A 659 21.73 44.55 -32.77
N GLN A 660 22.36 43.42 -33.11
CA GLN A 660 23.50 43.38 -34.04
C GLN A 660 23.11 43.73 -35.48
N LEU A 661 21.92 43.33 -35.94
CA LEU A 661 21.42 43.58 -37.29
C LEU A 661 20.70 44.93 -37.45
N GLY A 662 20.60 45.74 -36.39
CA GLY A 662 19.87 47.00 -36.40
C GLY A 662 18.37 46.87 -36.68
N GLN A 663 17.78 45.69 -36.46
CA GLN A 663 16.36 45.42 -36.74
C GLN A 663 15.46 45.88 -35.59
N PRO A 664 14.28 46.47 -35.87
CA PRO A 664 13.36 46.90 -34.84
C PRO A 664 12.77 45.72 -34.06
N GLY A 665 12.64 45.87 -32.75
CA GLY A 665 12.04 44.87 -31.86
C GLY A 665 10.51 44.74 -32.02
N PRO A 666 9.87 43.66 -31.53
CA PRO A 666 8.42 43.48 -31.61
C PRO A 666 7.62 44.64 -31.00
N SER A 667 8.07 45.19 -29.88
CA SER A 667 7.46 46.36 -29.23
C SER A 667 7.62 47.65 -30.04
N GLN A 668 8.76 47.82 -30.72
CA GLN A 668 9.00 48.96 -31.62
C GLN A 668 8.13 48.85 -32.89
N ILE A 669 8.01 47.65 -33.47
CA ILE A 669 7.13 47.40 -34.61
C ILE A 669 5.67 47.70 -34.24
N MET A 670 5.23 47.25 -33.06
CA MET A 670 3.86 47.47 -32.58
C MET A 670 3.58 48.97 -32.28
N GLN A 671 4.57 49.69 -31.75
CA GLN A 671 4.48 51.16 -31.56
C GLN A 671 4.44 51.92 -32.89
N VAL A 672 5.26 51.53 -33.87
CA VAL A 672 5.25 52.15 -35.20
C VAL A 672 3.91 51.89 -35.90
N MET A 673 3.39 50.65 -35.86
CA MET A 673 2.07 50.34 -36.41
C MET A 673 0.93 51.09 -35.69
N GLY A 674 0.98 51.21 -34.36
CA GLY A 674 -0.01 51.95 -33.57
C GLY A 674 0.05 53.47 -33.81
N ALA A 675 1.24 54.05 -33.95
CA ALA A 675 1.42 55.47 -34.26
C ALA A 675 0.98 55.80 -35.70
N SER A 676 1.24 54.90 -36.66
CA SER A 676 0.73 55.01 -38.03
C SER A 676 -0.80 54.94 -38.10
N ALA A 677 -1.45 54.14 -37.25
CA ALA A 677 -2.91 54.07 -37.17
C ALA A 677 -3.56 55.34 -36.57
N LEU A 678 -2.80 56.13 -35.81
CA LEU A 678 -3.26 57.37 -35.14
C LEU A 678 -2.85 58.67 -35.87
N GLY A 679 -2.19 58.58 -37.03
CA GLY A 679 -1.84 59.75 -37.85
C GLY A 679 -0.76 60.67 -37.28
N LEU A 680 0.00 60.22 -36.27
CA LEU A 680 1.10 60.98 -35.69
C LEU A 680 2.36 60.80 -36.56
N GLY A 681 2.91 61.90 -37.10
CA GLY A 681 4.08 61.91 -37.99
C GLY A 681 5.39 61.37 -37.36
N PRO A 682 6.49 61.28 -38.13
CA PRO A 682 7.65 60.40 -37.89
C PRO A 682 8.60 60.80 -36.73
N GLY A 683 8.10 61.47 -35.69
CA GLY A 683 8.89 62.02 -34.58
C GLY A 683 8.97 61.19 -33.31
N VAL A 684 8.39 59.98 -33.24
CA VAL A 684 8.46 59.15 -32.03
C VAL A 684 9.83 58.47 -31.96
N SER A 685 10.72 58.96 -31.07
CA SER A 685 11.97 58.28 -30.76
C SER A 685 11.65 56.88 -30.24
N ALA A 686 11.98 55.84 -31.02
CA ALA A 686 11.74 54.45 -30.64
C ALA A 686 12.46 54.16 -29.31
N VAL A 687 11.69 53.91 -28.24
CA VAL A 687 12.25 53.49 -26.95
C VAL A 687 13.05 52.22 -27.21
N GLN A 688 14.32 52.22 -26.79
CA GLN A 688 15.18 51.05 -26.96
C GLN A 688 14.58 49.85 -26.24
N GLU A 689 14.43 48.73 -26.94
CA GLU A 689 13.94 47.48 -26.34
C GLU A 689 14.87 47.08 -25.18
N PRO A 690 14.36 47.00 -23.93
CA PRO A 690 15.18 46.67 -22.78
C PRO A 690 15.76 45.26 -22.91
N GLU A 691 16.97 45.06 -22.39
CA GLU A 691 17.59 43.73 -22.38
C GLU A 691 16.74 42.76 -21.54
N PRO A 692 16.37 41.59 -22.09
CA PRO A 692 15.69 40.55 -21.32
C PRO A 692 16.49 40.20 -20.07
N ARG A 693 15.83 40.12 -18.92
CA ARG A 693 16.45 39.67 -17.66
C ARG A 693 16.13 38.21 -17.41
N SER A 694 17.04 37.49 -16.75
CA SER A 694 16.80 36.08 -16.41
C SER A 694 15.50 35.94 -15.60
N PRO A 695 14.64 34.97 -15.95
CA PRO A 695 13.39 34.72 -15.23
C PRO A 695 13.62 33.98 -13.90
N LEU A 696 14.85 33.52 -13.64
CA LEU A 696 15.19 32.75 -12.44
C LEU A 696 15.74 33.66 -11.34
N SER A 697 15.29 33.41 -10.11
CA SER A 697 15.93 33.98 -8.92
C SER A 697 17.34 33.40 -8.73
N ALA A 698 18.20 34.09 -7.97
CA ALA A 698 19.54 33.61 -7.63
C ALA A 698 19.52 32.19 -7.01
N ARG A 699 18.52 31.92 -6.15
CA ARG A 699 18.30 30.60 -5.55
C ARG A 699 17.96 29.53 -6.59
N GLN A 700 17.08 29.84 -7.55
CA GLN A 700 16.70 28.89 -8.61
C GLN A 700 17.87 28.59 -9.56
N ALA A 701 18.67 29.61 -9.89
CA ALA A 701 19.88 29.44 -10.69
C ALA A 701 20.91 28.56 -9.97
N ASP A 702 21.08 28.72 -8.64
CA ASP A 702 21.94 27.87 -7.83
C ASP A 702 21.49 26.41 -7.81
N ILE A 703 20.18 26.15 -7.66
CA ILE A 703 19.61 24.79 -7.70
C ILE A 703 19.92 24.13 -9.05
N LEU A 704 19.70 24.82 -10.17
CA LEU A 704 20.02 24.27 -11.50
C LEU A 704 21.51 23.95 -11.63
N LYS A 705 22.38 24.85 -11.14
CA LYS A 705 23.84 24.64 -11.17
C LYS A 705 24.26 23.41 -10.38
N ARG A 706 23.75 23.24 -9.15
CA ARG A 706 24.03 22.07 -8.31
C ARG A 706 23.53 20.78 -8.96
N TYR A 707 22.31 20.80 -9.49
CA TYR A 707 21.74 19.67 -10.22
C TYR A 707 22.56 19.28 -11.44
N ASP A 708 22.92 20.23 -12.30
CA ASP A 708 23.68 19.96 -13.51
C ASP A 708 25.07 19.40 -13.20
N ALA A 709 25.74 19.95 -12.18
CA ALA A 709 27.03 19.43 -11.72
C ALA A 709 26.92 17.99 -11.19
N ALA A 710 25.93 17.71 -10.33
CA ALA A 710 25.71 16.38 -9.76
C ALA A 710 25.34 15.35 -10.84
N GLN A 711 24.48 15.73 -11.79
CA GLN A 711 24.12 14.87 -12.91
C GLN A 711 25.31 14.55 -13.82
N GLN A 712 26.14 15.55 -14.15
CA GLN A 712 27.34 15.32 -14.95
C GLN A 712 28.33 14.39 -14.23
N ALA A 713 28.53 14.57 -12.92
CA ALA A 713 29.38 13.69 -12.11
C ALA A 713 28.84 12.25 -12.09
N ALA A 714 27.54 12.08 -11.87
CA ALA A 714 26.87 10.78 -11.88
C ALA A 714 26.98 10.09 -13.26
N GLN A 715 26.81 10.83 -14.35
CA GLN A 715 26.96 10.31 -15.71
C GLN A 715 28.40 9.85 -15.99
N LYS A 716 29.39 10.64 -15.56
CA LYS A 716 30.81 10.30 -15.69
C LYS A 716 31.17 9.03 -14.89
N ALA A 717 30.68 8.91 -13.65
CA ALA A 717 30.90 7.73 -12.81
C ALA A 717 30.25 6.48 -13.43
N ARG A 718 29.02 6.59 -13.94
CA ARG A 718 28.33 5.50 -14.66
C ARG A 718 29.08 5.09 -15.92
N ALA A 719 29.59 6.04 -16.70
CA ALA A 719 30.40 5.76 -17.89
C ALA A 719 31.71 5.04 -17.56
N ALA A 720 32.29 5.32 -16.39
CA ALA A 720 33.45 4.63 -15.85
C ALA A 720 33.14 3.26 -15.22
N LYS A 721 31.87 2.82 -15.21
CA LYS A 721 31.39 1.58 -14.56
C LYS A 721 31.71 1.50 -13.07
N ASP A 722 31.71 2.64 -12.38
CA ASP A 722 31.81 2.67 -10.92
C ASP A 722 30.58 1.99 -10.30
N ALA A 723 30.82 1.02 -9.41
CA ALA A 723 29.78 0.27 -8.71
C ALA A 723 28.94 1.17 -7.77
N ASN A 724 29.51 2.28 -7.31
CA ASN A 724 28.87 3.23 -6.40
C ASN A 724 28.28 4.45 -7.12
N ALA A 725 28.24 4.44 -8.47
CA ALA A 725 27.72 5.56 -9.22
C ALA A 725 26.22 5.78 -8.91
N PRO A 726 25.81 7.01 -8.51
CA PRO A 726 24.42 7.28 -8.16
C PRO A 726 23.49 7.18 -9.38
N THR A 727 22.25 6.73 -9.14
CA THR A 727 21.18 6.77 -10.14
C THR A 727 20.65 8.19 -10.32
N ASP A 728 19.83 8.42 -11.35
CA ASP A 728 19.22 9.74 -11.55
C ASP A 728 18.27 10.08 -10.39
N SER A 729 17.53 9.09 -9.89
CA SER A 729 16.69 9.17 -8.70
C SER A 729 17.48 9.53 -7.45
N ALA A 730 18.65 8.91 -7.23
CA ALA A 730 19.54 9.24 -6.11
C ALA A 730 20.01 10.70 -6.16
N VAL A 731 20.36 11.21 -7.35
CA VAL A 731 20.71 12.64 -7.53
C VAL A 731 19.51 13.55 -7.25
N LEU A 732 18.31 13.15 -7.70
CA LEU A 732 17.07 13.92 -7.53
C LEU A 732 16.50 13.88 -6.11
N THR A 733 16.99 12.98 -5.26
CA THR A 733 16.58 12.86 -3.85
C THR A 733 17.68 13.29 -2.88
N ASP A 734 18.87 13.64 -3.37
CA ASP A 734 19.95 14.19 -2.56
C ASP A 734 19.61 15.61 -2.08
N PRO A 735 19.46 15.84 -0.76
CA PRO A 735 19.16 17.16 -0.20
C PRO A 735 20.21 18.23 -0.56
N ASN A 736 21.46 17.84 -0.79
CA ASN A 736 22.52 18.77 -1.21
C ASN A 736 22.33 19.25 -2.65
N VAL A 737 21.58 18.50 -3.45
CA VAL A 737 21.29 18.84 -4.86
C VAL A 737 19.96 19.59 -4.97
N THR A 738 18.90 19.02 -4.39
CA THR A 738 17.53 19.52 -4.54
C THR A 738 17.08 20.44 -3.41
N GLY A 739 17.95 20.65 -2.41
CA GLY A 739 17.71 21.57 -1.31
C GLY A 739 17.23 22.94 -1.78
N GLY A 740 16.00 23.26 -1.39
CA GLY A 740 15.32 24.51 -1.71
C GLY A 740 14.29 24.47 -2.83
N LEU A 741 14.07 23.32 -3.45
CA LEU A 741 12.83 23.05 -4.19
C LEU A 741 11.62 23.06 -3.25
N ALA A 742 10.43 23.27 -3.82
CA ALA A 742 9.19 23.16 -3.06
C ALA A 742 8.94 21.70 -2.69
N LEU A 743 8.51 21.47 -1.45
CA LEU A 743 8.10 20.16 -0.96
C LEU A 743 6.63 19.92 -1.32
N GLN A 744 6.26 18.66 -1.52
CA GLN A 744 4.91 18.28 -1.94
C GLN A 744 3.97 18.20 -0.74
N ASP A 745 2.96 19.05 -0.66
CA ASP A 745 2.01 19.12 0.47
C ASP A 745 0.64 18.47 0.21
N SER A 746 0.46 17.87 -0.97
CA SER A 746 -0.81 17.34 -1.46
C SER A 746 -0.66 15.99 -2.17
N GLY A 747 -1.80 15.39 -2.56
CA GLY A 747 -1.85 14.09 -3.25
C GLY A 747 -2.33 12.91 -2.39
N ARG A 748 -2.71 13.16 -1.13
CA ARG A 748 -3.36 12.18 -0.25
C ARG A 748 -4.77 11.84 -0.75
N GLU A 749 -5.33 10.76 -0.22
CA GLU A 749 -6.76 10.46 -0.35
C GLU A 749 -7.60 11.61 0.22
N PHE A 750 -8.76 11.87 -0.38
CA PHE A 750 -9.64 12.96 0.02
C PHE A 750 -10.07 12.83 1.48
N SER A 751 -9.77 13.82 2.31
CA SER A 751 -10.07 13.79 3.76
C SER A 751 -11.56 13.74 4.07
N PHE A 752 -12.41 14.32 3.22
CA PHE A 752 -13.87 14.29 3.39
C PHE A 752 -14.49 12.91 3.13
N VAL A 753 -13.75 11.93 2.61
CA VAL A 753 -14.18 10.52 2.54
C VAL A 753 -13.28 9.65 3.42
N TRP A 754 -11.97 9.83 3.34
CA TRP A 754 -10.95 8.93 3.91
C TRP A 754 -10.03 9.60 4.92
N GLY A 755 -10.48 10.67 5.58
CA GLY A 755 -9.72 11.38 6.62
C GLY A 755 -9.49 10.57 7.90
N TYR A 756 -9.04 11.21 8.98
CA TYR A 756 -8.74 10.50 10.23
C TYR A 756 -9.99 10.21 11.06
N LEU A 757 -11.04 11.03 10.92
CA LEU A 757 -12.25 10.98 11.74
C LEU A 757 -13.22 9.91 11.23
N ARG A 758 -12.71 8.69 11.14
CA ARG A 758 -13.38 7.44 10.80
C ARG A 758 -12.55 6.30 11.40
N TRP A 759 -13.05 5.07 11.33
CA TRP A 759 -12.24 3.90 11.64
C TRP A 759 -12.03 3.03 10.38
N ARG A 760 -11.07 2.11 10.47
CA ARG A 760 -10.60 1.30 9.33
C ARG A 760 -11.67 0.34 8.84
N THR A 761 -11.84 0.18 7.54
CA THR A 761 -12.68 -0.90 7.00
C THR A 761 -12.10 -2.26 7.37
N VAL A 762 -12.93 -3.17 7.90
CA VAL A 762 -12.51 -4.52 8.29
C VAL A 762 -13.40 -5.57 7.60
N TYR A 763 -12.77 -6.63 7.12
CA TYR A 763 -13.39 -7.82 6.58
C TYR A 763 -13.06 -9.01 7.46
N VAL A 764 -14.05 -9.83 7.78
CA VAL A 764 -13.85 -11.12 8.46
C VAL A 764 -14.16 -12.20 7.44
N ASN A 765 -13.14 -13.00 7.08
CA ASN A 765 -13.27 -14.06 6.08
C ASN A 765 -13.86 -13.56 4.74
N GLY A 766 -13.41 -12.39 4.28
CA GLY A 766 -13.89 -11.76 3.04
C GLY A 766 -15.27 -11.10 3.12
N VAL A 767 -15.93 -11.09 4.28
CA VAL A 767 -17.21 -10.41 4.50
C VAL A 767 -16.96 -9.13 5.29
N ARG A 768 -17.48 -8.00 4.81
CA ARG A 768 -17.35 -6.71 5.50
C ARG A 768 -17.98 -6.80 6.89
N TRP A 769 -17.26 -6.37 7.91
CA TRP A 769 -17.79 -6.18 9.24
C TRP A 769 -18.36 -4.77 9.34
N ASP A 770 -19.67 -4.69 9.58
CA ASP A 770 -20.37 -3.42 9.79
C ASP A 770 -20.62 -3.22 11.29
N ALA A 771 -20.23 -2.05 11.80
CA ALA A 771 -20.51 -1.65 13.17
C ALA A 771 -22.02 -1.41 13.36
N PRO A 772 -22.55 -1.48 14.59
CA PRO A 772 -23.93 -1.10 14.86
C PRO A 772 -24.23 0.35 14.43
N HIS A 773 -25.34 0.56 13.73
CA HIS A 773 -25.78 1.89 13.28
C HIS A 773 -25.89 2.86 14.46
N VAL A 774 -25.32 4.06 14.31
CA VAL A 774 -25.38 5.12 15.32
C VAL A 774 -26.46 6.13 14.89
N PRO A 775 -27.59 6.23 15.60
CA PRO A 775 -28.65 7.17 15.24
C PRO A 775 -28.13 8.62 15.20
N SER A 776 -28.53 9.35 14.16
CA SER A 776 -28.35 10.80 14.08
C SER A 776 -29.29 11.53 15.05
N VAL A 777 -28.96 12.78 15.40
CA VAL A 777 -29.82 13.63 16.23
C VAL A 777 -31.23 13.77 15.64
N GLN A 778 -31.35 13.83 14.31
CA GLN A 778 -32.64 13.89 13.63
C GLN A 778 -33.41 12.58 13.76
N GLU A 779 -32.76 11.42 13.56
CA GLU A 779 -33.38 10.11 13.78
C GLU A 779 -33.83 9.93 15.23
N GLU A 780 -33.03 10.40 16.20
CA GLU A 780 -33.39 10.39 17.62
C GLU A 780 -34.60 11.31 17.90
N MET A 781 -34.60 12.54 17.38
CA MET A 781 -35.71 13.47 17.51
C MET A 781 -36.99 12.95 16.85
N GLU A 782 -36.89 12.33 15.68
CA GLU A 782 -38.01 11.69 15.00
C GLU A 782 -38.51 10.46 15.74
N ALA A 783 -37.62 9.62 16.27
CA ALA A 783 -37.98 8.48 17.10
C ALA A 783 -38.70 8.94 18.37
N GLN A 784 -38.21 10.00 19.02
CA GLN A 784 -38.87 10.64 20.16
C GLN A 784 -40.24 11.22 19.76
N ARG A 785 -40.34 11.89 18.61
CA ARG A 785 -41.61 12.42 18.10
C ARG A 785 -42.61 11.31 17.80
N LYS A 786 -42.18 10.22 17.16
CA LYS A 786 -43.01 9.02 16.90
C LYS A 786 -43.42 8.34 18.20
N MET A 787 -42.52 8.26 19.19
CA MET A 787 -42.82 7.73 20.52
C MET A 787 -43.83 8.60 21.26
N LEU A 788 -43.70 9.93 21.19
CA LEU A 788 -44.66 10.88 21.75
C LEU A 788 -46.01 10.78 21.04
N GLN A 789 -46.04 10.70 19.71
CA GLN A 789 -47.26 10.46 18.93
C GLN A 789 -47.90 9.12 19.29
N TYR A 790 -47.12 8.05 19.44
CA TYR A 790 -47.60 6.74 19.87
C TYR A 790 -48.18 6.77 21.30
N LYS A 791 -47.52 7.45 22.23
CA LYS A 791 -48.02 7.68 23.60
C LYS A 791 -49.30 8.52 23.62
N VAL A 792 -49.39 9.55 22.78
CA VAL A 792 -50.62 10.36 22.61
C VAL A 792 -51.75 9.50 22.02
N ASN A 793 -51.46 8.64 21.04
CA ASN A 793 -52.44 7.73 20.46
C ASN A 793 -52.92 6.68 21.49
N MET A 794 -52.02 6.12 22.30
CA MET A 794 -52.34 5.18 23.37
C MET A 794 -53.18 5.82 24.49
N ASN A 795 -52.88 7.07 24.87
CA ASN A 795 -53.64 7.81 25.87
C ASN A 795 -54.98 8.35 25.33
N GLY A 796 -55.14 8.47 24.01
CA GLY A 796 -56.40 8.84 23.36
C GLY A 796 -57.38 7.68 23.13
N ILE A 797 -56.96 6.44 23.40
CA ILE A 797 -57.76 5.21 23.19
C ILE A 797 -58.42 4.71 24.49
N PHE A 798 -58.08 5.26 25.66
CA PHE A 798 -58.78 4.98 26.91
C PHE A 798 -59.73 6.13 27.26
N PRO A 799 -61.07 5.95 27.18
CA PRO A 799 -62.00 6.89 27.80
C PRO A 799 -61.81 6.87 29.33
N GLN A 800 -61.84 8.05 29.95
CA GLN A 800 -61.90 8.21 31.41
C GLN A 800 -63.19 7.62 31.99
#